data_AF-B3PMV9-F1
#
_entry.id   AF-B3PMV9-F1
#
_cell.length_a   1.000
_cell.length_b   1.000
_cell.length_c   1.000
_cell.angle_alpha   90.00
_cell.angle_beta   90.00
_cell.angle_gamma   90.00
#
_symmetry.space_group_name_H-M   'P 1'
#
loop_
_entity.id
_entity.type
_entity.pdbx_description
1 polymer ?
#
loop_
_entity_poly.entity_id
_entity_poly.type
_entity_poly.pdbx_seq_one_letter_code
_entity_poly.pdbx_strand_id
1 'polypeptide(L)'
;MNKKILLSALMPLAFVPAALLSTSSPISKKLAGPESNKNLASQNQSTRQNSKLKYAITIDNKEMTFDSKEDIYKYLLNKVQVNGYIGKKEYKNYDGQIDMDPNKLNLVDYSKMKKAYRDIHGNYSDDLDSVIRSYLPEFAIVKRYYDHRNQPYKEMEDAKNSIIKNSTDDIVDNLFYKLNYSSNGQIIEKHYNPYNEYDIKELMQDIHDRKVLSNSTKTIEALKLEADDGSERFLTYKGFTDNFFSTLFTNAIKEFTDQAVKNRYKVTLKLPRMDNMNYPDYGKAYFNSFSSEGYNEWQYANSDRTEIYKYVDEDWIKTHFKALELLKNGQLAKEFVDKNFNRYYSEKLWKKVKNPRYNLKGPRGSSFKYTTVSYWNHYADLKGKFLDFKSLNLVAKNNEKNTEYITVLNHDRWTYNNFGLEVNVELDKDNFETKMNNLKNEFKEESDRFAKFEKLLTNIIKKLVGIRTDEIHFPWKRKKYFFDYENKHDLLKMLWNVYEENLNNFIHSAAQDENKIYAGLRFDESKTYYRRKKEDPLSSWESLDLIKVFSCLEIKIEKEKVFYRGTIQPIFYKNKAHEFVNLTNKKISSNEYLDFINPNEIQQMENNSEFIKSQKEFAIQRKINYIDNYSNYFDIKNLTKFKYKNFIQYKESLNGSYQLNNSYSPLKTFKDDTEVNEYLKRIKEDGILPETRYTIVGLESTLDSHGIKMLLEELEFNDPSTITNNYRMILQKLILPSKEKIFYLDNGQKYLLDLKYFNLWNIKINNEEYHFESSPAITQFIKKYVDLHAKPIAKGVK
;
A
#
# COMPACT_ATOMS: atom_id res chain seq x y z
N MET A 1 30.52 20.53 17.06
CA MET A 1 29.83 19.48 17.85
C MET A 1 28.61 19.05 17.03
N ASN A 2 28.65 17.89 16.36
CA ASN A 2 28.17 16.57 16.86
C ASN A 2 26.74 16.65 17.41
N LYS A 3 25.74 15.89 16.94
CA LYS A 3 25.65 14.80 15.97
C LYS A 3 24.18 14.69 15.53
N LYS A 4 24.01 14.04 14.39
CA LYS A 4 22.76 13.74 13.69
C LYS A 4 21.78 12.86 14.49
N ILE A 5 20.53 13.30 14.43
CA ILE A 5 19.26 12.57 14.24
C ILE A 5 19.37 11.03 14.14
N LEU A 6 18.67 10.35 15.06
CA LEU A 6 18.18 8.98 14.95
C LEU A 6 16.78 9.01 14.32
N LEU A 7 16.57 8.22 13.27
CA LEU A 7 15.25 7.68 12.93
C LEU A 7 15.42 6.16 12.75
N SER A 8 14.85 5.43 13.70
CA SER A 8 14.24 4.09 13.57
C SER A 8 13.35 3.99 12.33
N ALA A 9 13.01 2.86 11.72
CA ALA A 9 13.34 1.45 11.84
C ALA A 9 12.73 0.81 10.57
N LEU A 10 13.38 -0.19 9.97
CA LEU A 10 12.70 -1.17 9.11
C LEU A 10 13.04 -2.56 9.69
N MET A 11 11.99 -3.24 10.14
CA MET A 11 12.01 -4.55 10.76
C MET A 11 12.59 -5.63 9.85
N PRO A 12 13.25 -6.67 10.38
CA PRO A 12 13.15 -8.00 9.82
C PRO A 12 11.96 -8.73 10.47
N LEU A 13 11.14 -9.37 9.62
CA LEU A 13 10.10 -10.30 10.05
C LEU A 13 10.70 -11.41 10.93
N ALA A 14 10.08 -11.62 12.09
CA ALA A 14 10.24 -12.82 12.88
C ALA A 14 9.45 -13.98 12.24
N PHE A 15 10.07 -15.15 12.16
CA PHE A 15 9.38 -16.42 12.34
C PHE A 15 10.25 -17.31 13.25
N VAL A 16 9.77 -17.45 14.48
CA VAL A 16 10.03 -18.51 15.48
C VAL A 16 8.60 -18.83 16.00
N PRO A 17 8.19 -20.03 16.48
CA PRO A 17 9.01 -20.91 17.32
C PRO A 17 8.68 -22.42 17.42
N ALA A 18 9.53 -23.09 18.20
CA ALA A 18 9.24 -24.15 19.17
C ALA A 18 8.96 -25.59 18.68
N ALA A 19 9.92 -26.47 18.97
CA ALA A 19 9.62 -27.76 19.59
C ALA A 19 10.32 -27.80 20.95
N LEU A 20 9.55 -28.19 21.96
CA LEU A 20 9.82 -28.11 23.39
C LEU A 20 10.99 -28.99 23.85
N LEU A 21 11.91 -28.39 24.60
CA LEU A 21 12.72 -29.09 25.59
C LEU A 21 11.88 -29.20 26.88
N SER A 22 11.30 -30.37 27.16
CA SER A 22 10.85 -30.67 28.51
C SER A 22 12.04 -31.15 29.34
N THR A 23 12.45 -30.33 30.29
CA THR A 23 13.33 -30.73 31.38
C THR A 23 12.56 -31.62 32.35
N SER A 24 13.12 -32.76 32.73
CA SER A 24 12.96 -33.28 34.09
C SER A 24 14.12 -34.20 34.50
N SER A 25 14.64 -33.90 35.67
CA SER A 25 15.41 -34.73 36.59
C SER A 25 14.77 -34.48 37.98
N PRO A 26 14.97 -35.28 39.06
CA PRO A 26 15.66 -36.58 39.20
C PRO A 26 14.90 -37.59 40.15
N ILE A 27 15.57 -38.72 40.49
CA ILE A 27 15.46 -39.57 41.73
C ILE A 27 14.66 -40.91 41.69
N SER A 28 15.42 -42.00 41.53
CA SER A 28 15.53 -43.28 42.27
C SER A 28 14.34 -44.11 42.84
N LYS A 29 14.46 -45.44 42.64
CA LYS A 29 14.48 -46.58 43.62
C LYS A 29 13.31 -47.60 43.66
N LYS A 30 13.77 -48.88 43.50
CA LYS A 30 13.36 -50.17 44.13
C LYS A 30 11.99 -50.78 43.76
N LEU A 31 11.97 -51.96 43.14
CA LEU A 31 12.11 -53.33 43.71
C LEU A 31 10.92 -53.76 44.58
N ALA A 32 10.13 -54.70 44.06
CA ALA A 32 9.50 -55.84 44.74
C ALA A 32 8.82 -56.66 43.62
N GLY A 33 9.10 -57.94 43.43
CA GLY A 33 8.62 -59.00 44.30
C GLY A 33 7.66 -59.90 43.49
N PRO A 34 7.33 -61.10 43.98
CA PRO A 34 8.05 -62.29 43.51
C PRO A 34 7.14 -63.50 43.24
N GLU A 35 7.77 -64.60 42.80
CA GLU A 35 7.28 -65.99 42.85
C GLU A 35 6.03 -66.31 42.00
N SER A 36 5.95 -67.40 41.25
CA SER A 36 6.66 -68.67 41.32
C SER A 36 6.56 -69.39 39.98
N ASN A 37 7.51 -70.30 39.76
CA ASN A 37 7.35 -71.58 39.06
C ASN A 37 6.95 -71.56 37.58
N LYS A 38 7.50 -72.39 36.72
CA LYS A 38 8.60 -73.36 36.74
C LYS A 38 8.52 -73.90 35.30
N ASN A 39 9.68 -74.21 34.74
CA ASN A 39 9.93 -75.12 33.62
C ASN A 39 10.75 -74.44 32.53
N LEU A 40 11.92 -74.95 32.15
CA LEU A 40 12.74 -76.02 32.72
C LEU A 40 14.11 -75.85 32.05
N ALA A 41 15.16 -76.04 32.85
CA ALA A 41 16.39 -76.75 32.52
C ALA A 41 16.83 -76.81 31.04
N SER A 42 17.96 -76.25 30.67
CA SER A 42 19.27 -76.84 30.95
C SER A 42 19.34 -78.34 30.65
N GLN A 43 20.35 -78.66 29.86
CA GLN A 43 21.19 -79.84 30.03
C GLN A 43 20.61 -81.14 29.50
N ASN A 44 21.25 -81.56 28.41
CA ASN A 44 21.99 -82.81 28.36
C ASN A 44 21.31 -83.94 29.13
N GLN A 45 20.62 -84.79 28.38
CA GLN A 45 21.20 -86.12 28.29
C GLN A 45 22.21 -86.07 27.14
N SER A 46 23.50 -86.29 27.33
CA SER A 46 24.25 -86.65 28.54
C SER A 46 25.71 -86.46 28.12
N THR A 47 26.49 -85.53 28.69
CA THR A 47 26.89 -85.54 30.10
C THR A 47 27.33 -84.13 30.56
N ARG A 48 27.15 -83.86 31.87
CA ARG A 48 27.56 -82.66 32.61
C ARG A 48 29.07 -82.60 32.84
N GLN A 49 29.66 -81.40 32.75
CA GLN A 49 30.77 -80.95 33.61
C GLN A 49 30.59 -79.46 33.99
N ASN A 50 30.92 -79.12 35.24
CA ASN A 50 30.66 -77.86 35.95
C ASN A 50 31.52 -76.66 35.48
N SER A 51 30.95 -75.46 35.30
CA SER A 51 31.48 -74.15 35.79
C SER A 51 30.61 -72.95 35.35
N LYS A 52 30.23 -72.04 36.28
CA LYS A 52 29.67 -70.72 35.92
C LYS A 52 30.84 -69.76 35.65
N LEU A 53 31.12 -69.49 34.37
CA LEU A 53 32.09 -68.48 33.94
C LEU A 53 31.55 -67.08 34.26
N LYS A 54 32.25 -66.32 35.12
CA LYS A 54 32.08 -64.85 35.21
C LYS A 54 33.06 -64.20 34.24
N TYR A 55 32.76 -62.98 33.79
CA TYR A 55 33.65 -62.23 32.91
C TYR A 55 34.30 -61.07 33.65
N ALA A 56 35.62 -60.97 33.61
CA ALA A 56 36.34 -59.78 34.05
C ALA A 56 36.75 -58.94 32.85
N ILE A 57 36.61 -57.63 32.98
CA ILE A 57 37.12 -56.65 32.03
C ILE A 57 37.67 -55.45 32.80
N THR A 58 38.77 -54.89 32.31
CA THR A 58 39.32 -53.65 32.87
C THR A 58 38.63 -52.46 32.22
N ILE A 59 37.94 -51.64 33.03
CA ILE A 59 37.32 -50.38 32.60
C ILE A 59 37.75 -49.29 33.60
N ASP A 60 38.24 -48.17 33.07
CA ASP A 60 38.85 -47.07 33.81
C ASP A 60 39.99 -47.54 34.73
N ASN A 61 40.85 -48.41 34.20
CA ASN A 61 42.00 -49.01 34.88
C ASN A 61 41.64 -49.83 36.13
N LYS A 62 40.39 -50.26 36.27
CA LYS A 62 39.93 -51.17 37.33
C LYS A 62 39.34 -52.43 36.73
N GLU A 63 39.78 -53.59 37.23
CA GLU A 63 39.18 -54.87 36.86
C GLU A 63 37.79 -54.97 37.50
N MET A 64 36.78 -55.04 36.66
CA MET A 64 35.38 -55.19 37.04
C MET A 64 34.89 -56.56 36.60
N THR A 65 34.14 -57.24 37.46
CA THR A 65 33.57 -58.55 37.17
C THR A 65 32.08 -58.45 36.94
N PHE A 66 31.62 -59.07 35.86
CA PHE A 66 30.23 -59.08 35.41
C PHE A 66 29.78 -60.53 35.21
N ASP A 67 28.47 -60.76 35.37
CA ASP A 67 27.88 -62.09 35.25
C ASP A 67 27.71 -62.51 33.77
N SER A 68 27.72 -61.56 32.84
CA SER A 68 27.69 -61.81 31.39
C SER A 68 28.41 -60.70 30.61
N LYS A 69 28.76 -60.97 29.34
CA LYS A 69 29.24 -59.92 28.41
C LYS A 69 28.16 -58.86 28.11
N GLU A 70 26.88 -59.23 28.14
CA GLU A 70 25.76 -58.32 27.85
C GLU A 70 25.62 -57.21 28.91
N ASP A 71 25.92 -57.52 30.17
CA ASP A 71 25.90 -56.54 31.25
C ASP A 71 27.03 -55.52 31.12
N ILE A 72 28.17 -55.94 30.57
CA ILE A 72 29.29 -55.04 30.24
C ILE A 72 28.87 -54.07 29.13
N TYR A 73 28.16 -54.54 28.10
CA TYR A 73 27.66 -53.67 27.02
C TYR A 73 26.75 -52.57 27.53
N LYS A 74 25.77 -52.91 28.37
CA LYS A 74 24.83 -51.93 28.95
C LYS A 74 25.55 -50.91 29.83
N TYR A 75 26.55 -51.34 30.59
CA TYR A 75 27.36 -50.45 31.41
C TYR A 75 28.13 -49.43 30.57
N LEU A 76 28.78 -49.87 29.48
CA LEU A 76 29.52 -48.99 28.59
C LEU A 76 28.60 -48.06 27.78
N LEU A 77 27.43 -48.52 27.31
CA LEU A 77 26.49 -47.67 26.57
C LEU A 77 25.99 -46.47 27.39
N ASN A 78 25.83 -46.61 28.71
CA ASN A 78 25.44 -45.50 29.59
C ASN A 78 26.54 -44.43 29.78
N LYS A 79 27.78 -44.70 29.34
CA LYS A 79 28.89 -43.73 29.37
C LYS A 79 29.05 -42.93 28.06
N VAL A 80 28.18 -43.17 27.07
CA VAL A 80 28.22 -42.45 25.79
C VAL A 80 27.70 -41.01 25.94
N GLN A 81 28.41 -40.05 25.38
CA GLN A 81 28.06 -38.63 25.31
C GLN A 81 27.87 -38.18 23.86
N VAL A 82 27.24 -37.02 23.66
CA VAL A 82 27.09 -36.40 22.34
C VAL A 82 27.54 -34.95 22.41
N ASN A 83 28.57 -34.62 21.63
CA ASN A 83 29.21 -33.31 21.62
C ASN A 83 29.15 -32.69 20.21
N GLY A 84 29.07 -31.36 20.14
CA GLY A 84 28.99 -30.59 18.88
C GLY A 84 30.38 -30.21 18.36
N TYR A 85 30.61 -30.43 17.07
CA TYR A 85 31.90 -30.22 16.41
C TYR A 85 31.75 -29.38 15.14
N ILE A 86 32.83 -28.70 14.78
CA ILE A 86 32.97 -27.90 13.57
C ILE A 86 34.19 -28.37 12.78
N GLY A 87 34.05 -28.49 11.47
CA GLY A 87 35.13 -28.92 10.58
C GLY A 87 34.68 -29.99 9.61
N LYS A 88 35.53 -31.00 9.38
CA LYS A 88 35.26 -32.11 8.45
C LYS A 88 35.28 -33.43 9.20
N LYS A 89 34.24 -34.25 9.00
CA LYS A 89 34.19 -35.64 9.49
C LYS A 89 34.98 -36.55 8.57
N GLU A 90 35.93 -37.28 9.11
CA GLU A 90 36.65 -38.36 8.43
C GLU A 90 36.76 -39.58 9.35
N TYR A 91 36.77 -40.77 8.78
CA TYR A 91 36.91 -42.00 9.55
C TYR A 91 38.39 -42.35 9.74
N LYS A 92 38.78 -42.64 10.98
CA LYS A 92 40.10 -43.13 11.39
C LYS A 92 40.35 -44.56 10.91
N ASN A 93 39.30 -45.39 10.83
CA ASN A 93 39.39 -46.80 10.47
C ASN A 93 38.07 -47.34 9.88
N TYR A 94 38.12 -48.56 9.34
CA TYR A 94 36.94 -49.27 8.81
C TYR A 94 35.90 -49.63 9.89
N ASP A 95 36.25 -49.52 11.17
CA ASP A 95 35.34 -49.71 12.30
C ASP A 95 34.46 -48.47 12.57
N GLY A 96 34.56 -47.42 11.74
CA GLY A 96 33.68 -46.24 11.80
C GLY A 96 34.04 -45.22 12.88
N GLN A 97 35.22 -45.33 13.51
CA GLN A 97 35.71 -44.33 14.45
C GLN A 97 36.07 -43.05 13.70
N ILE A 98 35.72 -41.89 14.25
CA ILE A 98 36.04 -40.57 13.69
C ILE A 98 37.48 -40.19 14.05
N ASP A 99 38.18 -39.66 13.06
CA ASP A 99 39.50 -39.07 13.20
C ASP A 99 39.38 -37.71 13.89
N MET A 100 39.86 -37.61 15.13
CA MET A 100 39.78 -36.41 15.96
C MET A 100 40.98 -35.49 15.77
N ASP A 101 41.56 -35.46 14.57
CA ASP A 101 42.64 -34.56 14.22
C ASP A 101 42.17 -33.09 14.39
N PRO A 102 42.79 -32.31 15.30
CA PRO A 102 42.42 -30.93 15.55
C PRO A 102 42.62 -30.02 14.32
N ASN A 103 43.39 -30.45 13.31
CA ASN A 103 43.49 -29.71 12.05
C ASN A 103 42.25 -29.85 11.16
N LYS A 104 41.42 -30.87 11.41
CA LYS A 104 40.26 -31.21 10.56
C LYS A 104 38.94 -30.89 11.25
N LEU A 105 38.85 -31.10 12.55
CA LEU A 105 37.65 -30.83 13.32
C LEU A 105 37.98 -30.45 14.76
N ASN A 106 37.15 -29.58 15.35
CA ASN A 106 37.27 -29.19 16.76
C ASN A 106 35.90 -29.16 17.43
N LEU A 107 35.90 -29.32 18.76
CA LEU A 107 34.71 -29.10 19.57
C LEU A 107 34.26 -27.64 19.39
N VAL A 108 32.95 -27.41 19.34
CA VAL A 108 32.42 -26.06 19.11
C VAL A 108 32.59 -25.19 20.35
N ASP A 109 33.44 -24.17 20.21
CA ASP A 109 33.59 -23.05 21.14
C ASP A 109 33.59 -21.74 20.34
N TYR A 110 32.50 -20.98 20.43
CA TYR A 110 32.34 -19.73 19.68
C TYR A 110 33.35 -18.66 20.08
N SER A 111 33.93 -18.72 21.29
CA SER A 111 34.94 -17.75 21.74
C SER A 111 36.28 -17.94 21.01
N LYS A 112 36.54 -19.16 20.52
CA LYS A 112 37.74 -19.54 19.77
C LYS A 112 37.60 -19.33 18.26
N MET A 113 36.41 -18.96 17.80
CA MET A 113 36.11 -18.79 16.38
C MET A 113 36.44 -17.37 15.90
N LYS A 114 37.20 -17.29 14.82
CA LYS A 114 37.45 -16.06 14.07
C LYS A 114 36.95 -16.19 12.64
N LYS A 115 36.38 -15.11 12.12
CA LYS A 115 35.94 -15.01 10.73
C LYS A 115 37.11 -15.30 9.79
N ALA A 116 36.88 -16.12 8.78
CA ALA A 116 37.83 -16.30 7.68
C ALA A 116 37.36 -15.46 6.50
N TYR A 117 38.21 -14.57 6.02
CA TYR A 117 38.00 -13.77 4.83
C TYR A 117 38.87 -14.35 3.72
N ARG A 118 38.33 -14.41 2.50
CA ARG A 118 39.08 -14.90 1.34
C ARG A 118 39.81 -13.74 0.69
N ASP A 119 41.10 -13.90 0.43
CA ASP A 119 41.92 -12.93 -0.29
C ASP A 119 41.78 -13.11 -1.82
N ILE A 120 42.38 -12.18 -2.58
CA ILE A 120 42.38 -12.20 -4.05
C ILE A 120 43.03 -13.47 -4.66
N HIS A 121 43.87 -14.18 -3.90
CA HIS A 121 44.55 -15.40 -4.34
C HIS A 121 43.80 -16.67 -3.91
N GLY A 122 42.67 -16.51 -3.22
CA GLY A 122 41.87 -17.59 -2.69
C GLY A 122 42.34 -18.16 -1.35
N ASN A 123 43.35 -17.57 -0.71
CA ASN A 123 43.74 -17.93 0.65
C ASN A 123 42.76 -17.34 1.66
N TYR A 124 42.75 -17.90 2.86
CA TYR A 124 41.95 -17.40 3.96
C TYR A 124 42.83 -16.65 4.96
N SER A 125 42.33 -15.52 5.47
CA SER A 125 42.92 -14.77 6.58
C SER A 125 41.85 -14.31 7.56
N ASP A 126 42.18 -14.13 8.84
CA ASP A 126 41.28 -13.51 9.82
C ASP A 126 41.50 -11.99 9.92
N ASP A 127 42.52 -11.46 9.24
CA ASP A 127 42.81 -10.04 9.15
C ASP A 127 42.15 -9.45 7.90
N LEU A 128 41.03 -8.75 8.10
CA LEU A 128 40.29 -8.09 7.04
C LEU A 128 41.12 -7.01 6.34
N ASP A 129 42.01 -6.30 7.06
CA ASP A 129 42.82 -5.23 6.47
C ASP A 129 43.88 -5.79 5.52
N SER A 130 44.49 -6.93 5.86
CA SER A 130 45.38 -7.66 4.94
C SER A 130 44.63 -8.15 3.71
N VAL A 131 43.38 -8.61 3.88
CA VAL A 131 42.55 -9.06 2.75
C VAL A 131 42.16 -7.88 1.85
N ILE A 132 41.73 -6.75 2.40
CA ILE A 132 41.43 -5.53 1.63
C ILE A 132 42.64 -5.11 0.78
N ARG A 133 43.85 -5.15 1.35
CA ARG A 133 45.09 -4.83 0.62
C ARG A 133 45.41 -5.80 -0.52
N SER A 134 44.98 -7.06 -0.42
CA SER A 134 45.14 -8.03 -1.51
C SER A 134 44.26 -7.70 -2.72
N TYR A 135 43.04 -7.22 -2.49
CA TYR A 135 42.11 -6.82 -3.55
C TYR A 135 42.50 -5.50 -4.23
N LEU A 136 43.27 -4.66 -3.54
CA LEU A 136 43.73 -3.41 -4.11
C LEU A 136 45.15 -3.02 -3.69
N PRO A 137 46.16 -3.37 -4.49
CA PRO A 137 47.52 -2.90 -4.25
C PRO A 137 47.66 -1.42 -4.63
N GLU A 138 48.54 -0.68 -3.95
CA GLU A 138 48.70 0.78 -4.13
C GLU A 138 49.08 1.18 -5.57
N PHE A 139 49.74 0.31 -6.33
CA PHE A 139 50.05 0.53 -7.75
C PHE A 139 48.81 0.53 -8.67
N ALA A 140 47.66 0.03 -8.20
CA ALA A 140 46.40 0.08 -8.94
C ALA A 140 45.78 1.49 -8.93
N ILE A 141 46.23 2.37 -8.02
CA ILE A 141 45.86 3.79 -8.01
C ILE A 141 46.73 4.50 -9.03
N VAL A 142 46.15 4.82 -10.18
CA VAL A 142 46.87 5.43 -11.29
C VAL A 142 46.42 6.86 -11.47
N LYS A 143 47.41 7.73 -11.70
CA LYS A 143 47.14 9.09 -12.20
C LYS A 143 46.67 8.98 -13.65
N ARG A 144 45.58 9.66 -13.96
CA ARG A 144 45.04 9.80 -15.32
C ARG A 144 44.86 11.27 -15.63
N TYR A 145 45.13 11.63 -16.87
CA TYR A 145 44.96 12.97 -17.38
C TYR A 145 43.74 12.96 -18.29
N TYR A 146 42.81 13.86 -18.05
CA TYR A 146 41.55 13.92 -18.76
C TYR A 146 41.57 15.11 -19.70
N ASP A 147 41.15 14.88 -20.95
CA ASP A 147 40.87 15.97 -21.86
C ASP A 147 39.56 16.69 -21.49
N HIS A 148 39.19 17.74 -22.25
CA HIS A 148 37.94 18.46 -22.01
C HIS A 148 36.68 17.63 -22.24
N ARG A 149 36.80 16.45 -22.87
CA ARG A 149 35.72 15.47 -23.04
C ARG A 149 35.59 14.48 -21.88
N ASN A 150 36.44 14.59 -20.85
CA ASN A 150 36.64 13.55 -19.83
C ASN A 150 37.14 12.21 -20.42
N GLN A 151 37.88 12.22 -21.53
CA GLN A 151 38.56 11.03 -21.99
C GLN A 151 39.86 10.83 -21.19
N PRO A 152 40.08 9.66 -20.57
CA PRO A 152 41.26 9.42 -19.74
C PRO A 152 42.49 9.03 -20.57
N TYR A 153 43.63 9.60 -20.21
CA TYR A 153 44.94 9.31 -20.80
C TYR A 153 45.95 8.94 -19.74
N LYS A 154 46.91 8.09 -20.12
CA LYS A 154 48.03 7.70 -19.24
C LYS A 154 49.04 8.84 -19.11
N GLU A 155 49.39 9.45 -20.24
CA GLU A 155 50.34 10.54 -20.30
C GLU A 155 49.64 11.90 -20.38
N MET A 156 50.21 12.89 -19.70
CA MET A 156 49.70 14.26 -19.72
C MET A 156 49.70 14.80 -21.14
N GLU A 157 50.74 14.49 -21.90
CA GLU A 157 50.92 14.99 -23.27
C GLU A 157 49.89 14.42 -24.24
N ASP A 158 49.44 13.17 -24.03
CA ASP A 158 48.37 12.59 -24.84
C ASP A 158 47.03 13.28 -24.57
N ALA A 159 46.74 13.60 -23.31
CA ALA A 159 45.57 14.39 -22.96
C ALA A 159 45.65 15.81 -23.56
N LYS A 160 46.82 16.44 -23.53
CA LYS A 160 47.04 17.74 -24.16
C LYS A 160 46.87 17.70 -25.68
N ASN A 161 47.45 16.70 -26.33
CA ASN A 161 47.32 16.48 -27.77
C ASN A 161 45.87 16.20 -28.16
N SER A 162 45.14 15.44 -27.34
CA SER A 162 43.70 15.26 -27.50
C SER A 162 42.97 16.59 -27.37
N ILE A 163 43.23 17.37 -26.31
CA ILE A 163 42.65 18.70 -26.12
C ILE A 163 42.90 19.57 -27.36
N ILE A 164 44.14 19.68 -27.84
CA ILE A 164 44.48 20.49 -29.02
C ILE A 164 43.68 20.02 -30.24
N LYS A 165 43.73 18.72 -30.53
CA LYS A 165 43.01 18.13 -31.68
C LYS A 165 41.50 18.40 -31.62
N ASN A 166 40.94 18.31 -30.41
CA ASN A 166 39.52 18.44 -30.14
C ASN A 166 39.06 19.90 -29.98
N SER A 167 40.01 20.83 -29.81
CA SER A 167 39.74 22.21 -29.43
C SER A 167 39.08 23.05 -30.54
N THR A 168 39.17 22.59 -31.79
CA THR A 168 38.56 23.22 -32.97
C THR A 168 37.49 22.37 -33.62
N ASP A 169 37.66 21.05 -33.62
CA ASP A 169 36.89 20.15 -34.47
C ASP A 169 35.55 19.71 -33.85
N ASP A 170 35.37 19.96 -32.55
CA ASP A 170 34.26 19.41 -31.77
C ASP A 170 33.63 20.44 -30.81
N ILE A 171 33.71 21.70 -31.19
CA ILE A 171 32.88 22.76 -30.63
C ILE A 171 31.65 22.89 -31.53
N VAL A 172 30.47 22.75 -30.94
CA VAL A 172 29.20 22.91 -31.65
C VAL A 172 28.34 23.96 -30.99
N ASP A 173 27.52 24.63 -31.79
CA ASP A 173 26.46 25.48 -31.27
C ASP A 173 25.42 24.59 -30.58
N ASN A 174 25.12 24.88 -29.32
CA ASN A 174 24.09 24.22 -28.54
C ASN A 174 23.06 25.23 -28.00
N LEU A 175 21.80 24.81 -27.90
CA LEU A 175 20.74 25.64 -27.33
C LEU A 175 20.72 25.46 -25.81
N PHE A 176 20.53 26.55 -25.06
CA PHE A 176 20.28 26.53 -23.63
C PHE A 176 19.04 27.36 -23.30
N TYR A 177 18.27 26.91 -22.32
CA TYR A 177 17.23 27.69 -21.67
C TYR A 177 17.81 28.41 -20.48
N LYS A 178 17.70 29.73 -20.45
CA LYS A 178 18.17 30.58 -19.36
C LYS A 178 16.97 31.01 -18.52
N LEU A 179 17.01 30.70 -17.23
CA LEU A 179 15.91 30.96 -16.31
C LEU A 179 16.43 31.51 -14.99
N ASN A 180 15.65 32.43 -14.40
CA ASN A 180 15.87 32.89 -13.04
C ASN A 180 15.34 31.84 -12.07
N TYR A 181 16.27 31.22 -11.34
CA TYR A 181 16.02 30.23 -10.32
C TYR A 181 15.92 30.93 -8.95
N SER A 182 14.82 30.69 -8.25
CA SER A 182 14.61 31.20 -6.90
C SER A 182 14.82 30.10 -5.86
N SER A 183 15.70 30.36 -4.89
CA SER A 183 15.86 29.53 -3.71
C SER A 183 16.23 30.38 -2.50
N ASN A 184 15.54 30.15 -1.38
CA ASN A 184 15.78 30.85 -0.11
C ASN A 184 15.83 32.39 -0.22
N GLY A 185 15.01 32.97 -1.10
CA GLY A 185 14.96 34.42 -1.33
C GLY A 185 16.06 34.98 -2.24
N GLN A 186 16.98 34.15 -2.72
CA GLN A 186 17.99 34.54 -3.72
C GLN A 186 17.51 34.15 -5.13
N ILE A 187 17.82 35.00 -6.10
CA ILE A 187 17.60 34.73 -7.53
C ILE A 187 18.95 34.54 -8.18
N ILE A 188 19.18 33.35 -8.73
CA ILE A 188 20.36 33.03 -9.53
C ILE A 188 19.96 32.66 -10.94
N GLU A 189 20.81 32.97 -11.90
CA GLU A 189 20.60 32.59 -13.29
C GLU A 189 21.05 31.14 -13.50
N LYS A 190 20.14 30.30 -13.99
CA LYS A 190 20.40 28.90 -14.27
C LYS A 190 20.14 28.61 -15.75
N HIS A 191 21.02 27.79 -16.32
CA HIS A 191 20.98 27.41 -17.73
C HIS A 191 20.73 25.91 -17.84
N TYR A 192 19.80 25.52 -18.71
CA TYR A 192 19.41 24.14 -18.93
C TYR A 192 19.58 23.78 -20.40
N ASN A 193 20.29 22.71 -20.70
CA ASN A 193 20.41 22.16 -22.04
C ASN A 193 19.17 21.30 -22.39
N PRO A 194 18.36 21.68 -23.39
CA PRO A 194 17.19 20.88 -23.79
C PRO A 194 17.52 19.49 -24.33
N TYR A 195 18.77 19.24 -24.71
CA TYR A 195 19.22 17.98 -25.29
C TYR A 195 19.89 17.05 -24.25
N ASN A 196 20.00 17.50 -22.99
CA ASN A 196 20.52 16.71 -21.88
C ASN A 196 19.37 16.24 -20.98
N GLU A 197 19.19 14.93 -20.84
CA GLU A 197 18.10 14.33 -20.07
C GLU A 197 18.10 14.75 -18.58
N TYR A 198 19.29 14.91 -17.99
CA TYR A 198 19.43 15.32 -16.59
C TYR A 198 18.98 16.77 -16.40
N ASP A 199 19.47 17.70 -17.23
CA ASP A 199 19.07 19.11 -17.19
C ASP A 199 17.57 19.28 -17.42
N ILE A 200 16.98 18.47 -18.29
CA ILE A 200 15.54 18.45 -18.50
C ILE A 200 14.80 17.98 -17.26
N LYS A 201 15.19 16.85 -16.67
CA LYS A 201 14.56 16.31 -15.45
C LYS A 201 14.66 17.32 -14.32
N GLU A 202 15.82 17.97 -14.20
CA GLU A 202 16.04 19.05 -13.24
C GLU A 202 15.16 20.27 -13.53
N LEU A 203 15.04 20.71 -14.78
CA LEU A 203 14.15 21.81 -15.17
C LEU A 203 12.67 21.48 -14.88
N MET A 204 12.20 20.28 -15.22
CA MET A 204 10.83 19.84 -14.92
C MET A 204 10.58 19.81 -13.41
N GLN A 205 11.54 19.32 -12.63
CA GLN A 205 11.46 19.32 -11.17
C GLN A 205 11.49 20.75 -10.61
N ASP A 206 12.30 21.65 -11.16
CA ASP A 206 12.38 23.05 -10.74
C ASP A 206 11.09 23.82 -11.08
N ILE A 207 10.43 23.51 -12.20
CA ILE A 207 9.10 24.06 -12.52
C ILE A 207 8.05 23.49 -11.57
N HIS A 208 8.09 22.17 -11.32
CA HIS A 208 7.17 21.48 -10.40
C HIS A 208 7.23 22.08 -8.99
N ASP A 209 8.45 22.33 -8.50
CA ASP A 209 8.72 22.92 -7.20
C ASP A 209 8.53 24.46 -7.18
N ARG A 210 8.10 25.04 -8.31
CA ARG A 210 7.93 26.49 -8.51
C ARG A 210 9.20 27.30 -8.20
N LYS A 211 10.38 26.72 -8.42
CA LYS A 211 11.68 27.38 -8.32
C LYS A 211 12.00 28.21 -9.56
N VAL A 212 11.48 27.81 -10.71
CA VAL A 212 11.53 28.57 -11.97
C VAL A 212 10.12 28.75 -12.53
N LEU A 213 9.91 29.80 -13.34
CA LEU A 213 8.64 30.12 -14.01
C LEU A 213 7.41 30.27 -13.07
N SER A 214 7.62 30.43 -11.76
CA SER A 214 6.58 30.39 -10.72
C SER A 214 5.35 31.26 -11.01
N ASN A 215 5.55 32.50 -11.46
CA ASN A 215 4.47 33.45 -11.75
C ASN A 215 3.74 33.16 -13.08
N SER A 216 4.37 32.38 -13.96
CA SER A 216 3.82 32.02 -15.27
C SER A 216 3.25 30.62 -15.31
N THR A 217 3.49 29.79 -14.30
CA THR A 217 3.06 28.39 -14.27
C THR A 217 1.87 28.20 -13.34
N LYS A 218 0.81 27.58 -13.84
CA LYS A 218 -0.37 27.16 -13.06
C LYS A 218 -0.50 25.64 -13.11
N THR A 219 -1.11 25.07 -12.09
CA THR A 219 -1.46 23.65 -12.07
C THR A 219 -2.95 23.51 -12.29
N ILE A 220 -3.35 22.69 -13.25
CA ILE A 220 -4.75 22.40 -13.59
C ILE A 220 -4.96 20.89 -13.50
N GLU A 221 -6.11 20.48 -12.98
CA GLU A 221 -6.49 19.06 -12.97
C GLU A 221 -7.02 18.64 -14.35
N ALA A 222 -6.50 17.52 -14.84
CA ALA A 222 -6.91 16.92 -16.09
C ALA A 222 -7.59 15.57 -15.83
N LEU A 223 -8.68 15.32 -16.56
CA LEU A 223 -9.25 13.99 -16.70
C LEU A 223 -8.40 13.22 -17.71
N LYS A 224 -7.82 12.10 -17.27
CA LYS A 224 -7.15 11.14 -18.15
C LYS A 224 -8.21 10.29 -18.86
N LEU A 225 -8.14 10.26 -20.17
CA LEU A 225 -9.04 9.52 -21.06
C LEU A 225 -8.22 8.51 -21.86
N GLU A 226 -8.84 7.39 -22.21
CA GLU A 226 -8.22 6.32 -23.00
C GLU A 226 -9.05 6.09 -24.26
N ALA A 227 -8.40 6.19 -25.41
CA ALA A 227 -9.02 5.90 -26.71
C ALA A 227 -9.08 4.39 -26.98
N ASP A 228 -9.84 3.98 -27.99
CA ASP A 228 -10.03 2.55 -28.32
C ASP A 228 -8.73 1.83 -28.70
N ASP A 229 -7.71 2.57 -29.16
CA ASP A 229 -6.38 2.07 -29.50
C ASP A 229 -5.44 1.97 -28.27
N GLY A 230 -5.95 2.25 -27.07
CA GLY A 230 -5.19 2.30 -25.82
C GLY A 230 -4.36 3.58 -25.65
N SER A 231 -4.48 4.56 -26.57
CA SER A 231 -3.73 5.80 -26.46
C SER A 231 -4.34 6.73 -25.41
N GLU A 232 -3.47 7.31 -24.58
CA GLU A 232 -3.88 8.25 -23.55
C GLU A 232 -4.23 9.61 -24.17
N ARG A 233 -5.15 10.31 -23.53
CA ARG A 233 -5.59 11.68 -23.85
C ARG A 233 -5.87 12.42 -22.55
N PHE A 234 -5.66 13.73 -22.53
CA PHE A 234 -5.99 14.55 -21.35
C PHE A 234 -7.03 15.59 -21.69
N LEU A 235 -8.06 15.69 -20.86
CA LEU A 235 -9.08 16.73 -20.95
C LEU A 235 -8.98 17.63 -19.72
N THR A 236 -8.70 18.92 -19.91
CA THR A 236 -8.59 19.88 -18.82
C THR A 236 -9.74 20.88 -18.86
N TYR A 237 -10.06 21.48 -17.71
CA TYR A 237 -11.07 22.53 -17.60
C TYR A 237 -10.40 23.87 -17.27
N LYS A 238 -10.72 24.90 -18.06
CA LYS A 238 -10.14 26.25 -17.95
C LYS A 238 -10.86 27.17 -16.98
N GLY A 239 -12.06 26.80 -16.54
CA GLY A 239 -12.85 27.63 -15.63
C GLY A 239 -12.40 27.54 -14.17
N PHE A 240 -13.14 28.20 -13.29
CA PHE A 240 -12.78 28.39 -11.88
C PHE A 240 -13.40 27.35 -10.92
N THR A 241 -14.11 26.35 -11.45
CA THR A 241 -14.75 25.32 -10.63
C THR A 241 -13.75 24.25 -10.23
N ASP A 242 -13.39 24.23 -8.95
CA ASP A 242 -12.62 23.14 -8.36
C ASP A 242 -13.37 21.80 -8.49
N ASN A 243 -12.64 20.71 -8.68
CA ASN A 243 -13.21 19.37 -8.88
C ASN A 243 -14.27 19.28 -10.00
N PHE A 244 -14.11 20.07 -11.06
CA PHE A 244 -15.07 20.18 -12.16
C PHE A 244 -15.57 18.83 -12.67
N PHE A 245 -14.68 17.91 -13.08
CA PHE A 245 -15.10 16.62 -13.66
C PHE A 245 -15.85 15.73 -12.66
N SER A 246 -15.36 15.62 -11.42
CA SER A 246 -16.07 14.86 -10.36
C SER A 246 -17.46 15.42 -10.11
N THR A 247 -17.58 16.75 -10.08
CA THR A 247 -18.87 17.44 -9.90
C THR A 247 -19.78 17.26 -11.13
N LEU A 248 -19.23 17.36 -12.34
CA LEU A 248 -19.95 17.16 -13.59
C LEU A 248 -20.57 15.77 -13.67
N PHE A 249 -19.78 14.72 -13.47
CA PHE A 249 -20.26 13.35 -13.56
C PHE A 249 -21.18 12.97 -12.39
N THR A 250 -20.91 13.46 -11.17
CA THR A 250 -21.82 13.29 -10.03
C THR A 250 -23.20 13.87 -10.34
N ASN A 251 -23.26 15.09 -10.86
CA ASN A 251 -24.52 15.73 -11.23
C ASN A 251 -25.19 15.05 -12.44
N ALA A 252 -24.41 14.50 -13.38
CA ALA A 252 -24.93 13.73 -14.50
C ALA A 252 -25.63 12.46 -14.04
N ILE A 253 -24.98 11.73 -13.13
CA ILE A 253 -25.55 10.50 -12.57
C ILE A 253 -26.77 10.81 -11.71
N LYS A 254 -26.79 11.91 -10.96
CA LYS A 254 -28.00 12.37 -10.25
C LYS A 254 -29.16 12.68 -11.21
N GLU A 255 -28.92 13.47 -12.25
CA GLU A 255 -29.97 13.82 -13.24
C GLU A 255 -30.45 12.59 -14.05
N PHE A 256 -29.57 11.62 -14.28
CA PHE A 256 -29.94 10.32 -14.86
C PHE A 256 -30.75 9.45 -13.88
N THR A 257 -30.37 9.45 -12.60
CA THR A 257 -31.08 8.72 -11.54
C THR A 257 -32.48 9.26 -11.34
N ASP A 258 -32.67 10.58 -11.39
CA ASP A 258 -33.98 11.20 -11.26
C ASP A 258 -34.93 10.85 -12.42
N GLN A 259 -34.39 10.57 -13.62
CA GLN A 259 -35.17 10.07 -14.75
C GLN A 259 -35.63 8.62 -14.55
N ALA A 260 -34.78 7.76 -14.00
CA ALA A 260 -35.13 6.37 -13.72
C ALA A 260 -36.06 6.23 -12.51
N VAL A 261 -35.64 6.78 -11.37
CA VAL A 261 -36.28 6.62 -10.05
C VAL A 261 -36.14 7.90 -9.23
N LYS A 262 -37.01 8.88 -9.49
CA LYS A 262 -37.09 10.09 -8.67
C LYS A 262 -37.38 9.78 -7.20
N ASN A 263 -38.46 9.05 -6.93
CA ASN A 263 -38.86 8.66 -5.56
C ASN A 263 -38.22 7.33 -5.16
N ARG A 264 -36.93 7.37 -4.82
CA ARG A 264 -36.10 6.19 -4.53
C ARG A 264 -35.94 5.86 -3.05
N TYR A 265 -36.36 6.76 -2.16
CA TYR A 265 -36.28 6.55 -0.72
C TYR A 265 -37.65 6.22 -0.16
N LYS A 266 -37.73 5.16 0.63
CA LYS A 266 -38.88 4.83 1.46
C LYS A 266 -38.70 5.46 2.83
N VAL A 267 -39.56 6.42 3.16
CA VAL A 267 -39.66 6.99 4.51
C VAL A 267 -40.77 6.27 5.25
N THR A 268 -40.45 5.69 6.39
CA THR A 268 -41.39 5.01 7.27
C THR A 268 -41.47 5.77 8.59
N LEU A 269 -42.69 6.10 9.00
CA LEU A 269 -42.99 6.69 10.30
C LEU A 269 -43.59 5.60 11.18
N LYS A 270 -43.00 5.43 12.36
CA LYS A 270 -43.40 4.41 13.32
C LYS A 270 -43.75 5.05 14.65
N LEU A 271 -44.94 4.73 15.15
CA LEU A 271 -45.35 5.09 16.50
C LEU A 271 -44.78 4.09 17.51
N PRO A 272 -44.51 4.52 18.75
CA PRO A 272 -43.82 3.69 19.72
C PRO A 272 -44.75 2.56 20.17
N ARG A 273 -44.18 1.35 20.32
CA ARG A 273 -44.90 0.16 20.78
C ARG A 273 -44.55 -0.11 22.25
N MET A 274 -45.55 -0.10 23.13
CA MET A 274 -45.38 -0.52 24.51
C MET A 274 -45.75 -2.01 24.62
N ASP A 275 -44.79 -2.88 24.31
CA ASP A 275 -45.00 -4.34 24.29
C ASP A 275 -45.19 -4.97 25.69
N ASN A 276 -44.96 -4.22 26.78
CA ASN A 276 -45.00 -4.72 28.17
C ASN A 276 -46.31 -4.41 28.93
N MET A 277 -47.37 -3.94 28.29
CA MET A 277 -48.65 -3.68 28.98
C MET A 277 -49.51 -4.94 29.15
N ASN A 278 -50.15 -5.07 30.32
CA ASN A 278 -50.96 -6.23 30.73
C ASN A 278 -52.13 -6.61 29.80
N TYR A 279 -52.47 -5.78 28.81
CA TYR A 279 -53.50 -6.06 27.81
C TYR A 279 -53.00 -5.77 26.38
N PRO A 280 -53.07 -6.74 25.45
CA PRO A 280 -52.49 -6.62 24.10
C PRO A 280 -53.02 -5.49 23.21
N ASP A 281 -54.21 -4.94 23.52
CA ASP A 281 -54.90 -3.92 22.71
C ASP A 281 -54.83 -2.50 23.30
N TYR A 282 -54.35 -2.36 24.54
CA TYR A 282 -54.40 -1.10 25.29
C TYR A 282 -52.99 -0.53 25.47
N GLY A 283 -52.86 0.78 25.27
CA GLY A 283 -51.57 1.47 25.28
C GLY A 283 -50.83 1.49 23.93
N LYS A 284 -51.56 1.33 22.83
CA LYS A 284 -51.03 1.45 21.46
C LYS A 284 -51.45 2.78 20.85
N ALA A 285 -50.48 3.53 20.34
CA ALA A 285 -50.71 4.66 19.44
C ALA A 285 -50.75 4.16 18.00
N TYR A 286 -51.71 4.63 17.22
CA TYR A 286 -51.85 4.26 15.81
C TYR A 286 -52.29 5.46 14.96
N PHE A 287 -51.95 5.40 13.68
CA PHE A 287 -52.42 6.31 12.65
C PHE A 287 -53.88 5.95 12.33
N ASN A 288 -54.81 6.85 12.58
CA ASN A 288 -56.24 6.56 12.36
C ASN A 288 -56.71 7.00 10.98
N SER A 289 -56.28 8.19 10.54
CA SER A 289 -56.49 8.69 9.18
C SER A 289 -55.46 9.76 8.83
N PHE A 290 -55.12 9.89 7.56
CA PHE A 290 -54.23 10.92 7.05
C PHE A 290 -54.50 11.21 5.57
N SER A 291 -54.06 12.36 5.09
CA SER A 291 -54.03 12.74 3.67
C SER A 291 -52.80 13.60 3.37
N SER A 292 -52.36 13.62 2.11
CA SER A 292 -51.22 14.44 1.64
C SER A 292 -51.52 15.07 0.28
N GLU A 293 -50.63 15.93 -0.21
CA GLU A 293 -50.76 16.50 -1.57
C GLU A 293 -50.23 15.52 -2.64
N GLY A 294 -51.05 15.27 -3.69
CA GLY A 294 -50.65 14.58 -4.92
C GLY A 294 -50.82 13.05 -4.96
N TYR A 295 -50.40 12.43 -6.07
CA TYR A 295 -50.61 11.00 -6.39
C TYR A 295 -49.71 10.01 -5.62
N ASN A 296 -48.81 10.48 -4.77
CA ASN A 296 -47.92 9.64 -3.94
C ASN A 296 -48.27 9.84 -2.47
N GLU A 297 -49.36 9.21 -2.03
CA GLU A 297 -49.86 9.34 -0.66
C GLU A 297 -49.16 8.42 0.32
N TRP A 298 -49.22 8.78 1.60
CA TRP A 298 -48.84 7.90 2.71
C TRP A 298 -49.70 6.63 2.69
N GLN A 299 -49.12 5.51 3.11
CA GLN A 299 -49.78 4.20 3.13
C GLN A 299 -49.55 3.51 4.46
N TYR A 300 -50.52 2.72 4.92
CA TYR A 300 -50.33 1.85 6.09
C TYR A 300 -49.30 0.77 5.77
N ALA A 301 -48.26 0.66 6.60
CA ALA A 301 -47.24 -0.39 6.48
C ALA A 301 -47.71 -1.71 7.11
N ASN A 302 -48.67 -1.65 8.03
CA ASN A 302 -49.12 -2.78 8.82
C ASN A 302 -50.62 -2.72 9.15
N SER A 303 -51.20 -3.87 9.51
CA SER A 303 -52.64 -4.02 9.77
C SER A 303 -53.10 -3.39 11.09
N ASP A 304 -52.20 -3.26 12.08
CA ASP A 304 -52.46 -2.58 13.35
C ASP A 304 -52.25 -1.06 13.28
N ARG A 305 -51.90 -0.54 12.10
CA ARG A 305 -51.80 0.91 11.78
C ARG A 305 -50.81 1.68 12.65
N THR A 306 -49.81 1.01 13.20
CA THR A 306 -48.76 1.67 14.00
C THR A 306 -47.63 2.23 13.14
N GLU A 307 -47.60 1.88 11.85
CA GLU A 307 -46.57 2.28 10.90
C GLU A 307 -47.21 2.75 9.60
N ILE A 308 -46.69 3.83 9.05
CA ILE A 308 -47.03 4.34 7.72
C ILE A 308 -45.77 4.61 6.93
N TYR A 309 -45.84 4.51 5.60
CA TYR A 309 -44.70 4.80 4.74
C TYR A 309 -45.10 5.62 3.51
N LYS A 310 -44.10 6.26 2.91
CA LYS A 310 -44.20 6.97 1.63
C LYS A 310 -42.87 6.89 0.87
N TYR A 311 -42.94 6.86 -0.45
CA TYR A 311 -41.78 6.97 -1.33
C TYR A 311 -41.52 8.43 -1.71
N VAL A 312 -40.27 8.87 -1.58
CA VAL A 312 -39.86 10.27 -1.70
C VAL A 312 -38.51 10.41 -2.41
N ASP A 313 -38.20 11.63 -2.86
CA ASP A 313 -36.92 12.02 -3.44
C ASP A 313 -36.01 12.74 -2.43
N GLU A 314 -34.79 13.08 -2.84
CA GLU A 314 -33.84 13.80 -1.98
C GLU A 314 -34.32 15.22 -1.60
N ASP A 315 -35.10 15.87 -2.46
CA ASP A 315 -35.54 17.25 -2.23
C ASP A 315 -36.63 17.30 -1.16
N TRP A 316 -37.56 16.34 -1.18
CA TRP A 316 -38.54 16.14 -0.11
C TRP A 316 -37.84 15.90 1.23
N ILE A 317 -36.85 15.01 1.25
CA ILE A 317 -36.05 14.72 2.43
C ILE A 317 -35.36 16.01 2.93
N LYS A 318 -34.61 16.72 2.08
CA LYS A 318 -33.91 17.96 2.47
C LYS A 318 -34.87 19.03 3.01
N THR A 319 -36.05 19.14 2.41
CA THR A 319 -37.08 20.12 2.79
C THR A 319 -37.65 19.82 4.17
N HIS A 320 -38.00 18.55 4.43
CA HIS A 320 -38.74 18.19 5.63
C HIS A 320 -37.85 17.73 6.80
N PHE A 321 -36.65 17.20 6.53
CA PHE A 321 -35.77 16.66 7.57
C PHE A 321 -35.08 17.75 8.40
N LYS A 322 -34.77 18.91 7.81
CA LYS A 322 -34.27 20.08 8.58
C LYS A 322 -35.27 20.52 9.66
N ALA A 323 -36.57 20.43 9.39
CA ALA A 323 -37.60 20.77 10.37
C ALA A 323 -37.65 19.75 11.53
N LEU A 324 -37.34 18.48 11.25
CA LEU A 324 -37.24 17.44 12.27
C LEU A 324 -36.01 17.60 13.16
N GLU A 325 -34.91 18.17 12.65
CA GLU A 325 -33.72 18.44 13.46
C GLU A 325 -33.96 19.47 14.57
N LEU A 326 -34.86 20.43 14.37
CA LEU A 326 -35.22 21.43 15.38
C LEU A 326 -35.90 20.80 16.61
N LEU A 327 -36.50 19.61 16.44
CA LEU A 327 -37.18 18.86 17.49
C LEU A 327 -36.21 18.14 18.45
N LYS A 328 -34.89 18.28 18.28
CA LYS A 328 -33.86 17.84 19.24
C LYS A 328 -33.99 18.57 20.59
N ASN A 329 -34.54 19.79 20.60
CA ASN A 329 -34.76 20.59 21.79
C ASN A 329 -36.19 20.37 22.32
N GLY A 330 -36.32 19.85 23.54
CA GLY A 330 -37.62 19.53 24.16
C GLY A 330 -38.57 20.72 24.30
N GLN A 331 -38.07 21.94 24.47
CA GLN A 331 -38.90 23.14 24.53
C GLN A 331 -39.45 23.52 23.14
N LEU A 332 -38.58 23.52 22.11
CA LEU A 332 -39.00 23.77 20.73
C LEU A 332 -39.93 22.66 20.22
N ALA A 333 -39.72 21.42 20.66
CA ALA A 333 -40.61 20.30 20.37
C ALA A 333 -42.00 20.51 20.98
N LYS A 334 -42.08 20.93 22.25
CA LYS A 334 -43.36 21.26 22.90
C LYS A 334 -44.09 22.38 22.18
N GLU A 335 -43.39 23.48 21.88
CA GLU A 335 -43.93 24.60 21.10
C GLU A 335 -44.42 24.14 19.72
N PHE A 336 -43.66 23.24 19.08
CA PHE A 336 -44.06 22.64 17.82
C PHE A 336 -45.35 21.81 17.94
N VAL A 337 -45.49 20.93 18.95
CA VAL A 337 -46.73 20.15 19.18
C VAL A 337 -47.90 21.10 19.37
N ASP A 338 -47.79 22.03 20.30
CA ASP A 338 -48.91 22.87 20.73
C ASP A 338 -49.38 23.78 19.59
N LYS A 339 -48.43 24.26 18.78
CA LYS A 339 -48.71 25.04 17.56
C LYS A 339 -49.36 24.20 16.47
N ASN A 340 -48.90 22.96 16.24
CA ASN A 340 -49.29 22.19 15.07
C ASN A 340 -50.38 21.13 15.31
N PHE A 341 -50.74 20.80 16.54
CA PHE A 341 -51.73 19.76 16.85
C PHE A 341 -52.82 20.20 17.83
N ASN A 342 -54.05 19.75 17.58
CA ASN A 342 -55.22 19.79 18.46
C ASN A 342 -55.31 18.47 19.21
N ARG A 343 -55.37 18.52 20.54
CA ARG A 343 -55.43 17.32 21.40
C ARG A 343 -56.74 17.28 22.17
N TYR A 344 -57.41 16.13 22.20
CA TYR A 344 -58.66 15.93 22.93
C TYR A 344 -58.89 14.45 23.24
N TYR A 345 -59.86 14.17 24.11
CA TYR A 345 -60.27 12.82 24.47
C TYR A 345 -61.66 12.51 23.93
N SER A 346 -61.91 11.24 23.58
CA SER A 346 -63.28 10.75 23.39
C SER A 346 -64.03 10.76 24.72
N GLU A 347 -65.36 10.68 24.61
CA GLU A 347 -66.17 10.14 25.69
C GLU A 347 -65.78 8.69 26.04
N LYS A 348 -66.34 8.17 27.14
CA LYS A 348 -66.08 6.81 27.60
C LYS A 348 -66.66 5.77 26.64
N LEU A 349 -65.77 4.98 26.02
CA LEU A 349 -66.12 3.90 25.10
C LEU A 349 -66.03 2.55 25.80
N TRP A 350 -66.69 1.53 25.23
CA TRP A 350 -66.74 0.18 25.78
C TRP A 350 -66.40 -0.85 24.70
N LYS A 351 -65.47 -1.78 24.99
CA LYS A 351 -65.13 -2.88 24.08
C LYS A 351 -65.13 -4.21 24.83
N LYS A 352 -65.62 -5.25 24.18
CA LYS A 352 -65.57 -6.63 24.66
C LYS A 352 -64.18 -7.21 24.36
N VAL A 353 -63.43 -7.58 25.39
CA VAL A 353 -62.07 -8.10 25.26
C VAL A 353 -61.93 -9.46 25.94
N LYS A 354 -61.05 -10.32 25.39
CA LYS A 354 -60.77 -11.63 25.96
C LYS A 354 -60.03 -11.43 27.29
N ASN A 355 -60.50 -12.07 28.35
CA ASN A 355 -59.88 -11.94 29.66
C ASN A 355 -58.51 -12.64 29.67
N PRO A 356 -57.38 -11.92 29.92
CA PRO A 356 -56.04 -12.51 29.87
C PRO A 356 -55.79 -13.55 30.96
N ARG A 357 -56.58 -13.54 32.05
CA ARG A 357 -56.52 -14.53 33.15
C ARG A 357 -57.53 -15.67 32.99
N TYR A 358 -58.18 -15.81 31.83
CA TYR A 358 -59.13 -16.89 31.58
C TYR A 358 -58.40 -18.24 31.51
N ASN A 359 -58.49 -19.02 32.59
CA ASN A 359 -58.02 -20.39 32.65
C ASN A 359 -59.23 -21.35 32.73
N LEU A 360 -59.29 -22.32 31.83
CA LEU A 360 -60.39 -23.31 31.75
C LEU A 360 -60.39 -24.33 32.90
N LYS A 361 -59.36 -24.35 33.77
CA LYS A 361 -59.12 -25.41 34.77
C LYS A 361 -58.82 -24.86 36.17
N GLY A 362 -59.79 -24.22 36.83
CA GLY A 362 -59.65 -23.80 38.23
C GLY A 362 -60.96 -23.94 39.02
N PRO A 363 -60.95 -24.33 40.32
CA PRO A 363 -62.14 -24.80 41.05
C PRO A 363 -63.07 -23.70 41.59
N ARG A 364 -62.79 -22.43 41.30
CA ARG A 364 -63.65 -21.30 41.69
C ARG A 364 -63.90 -20.44 40.47
N GLY A 365 -64.94 -20.81 39.73
CA GLY A 365 -65.38 -20.12 38.53
C GLY A 365 -66.08 -18.81 38.84
N SER A 366 -65.63 -17.73 38.18
CA SER A 366 -66.50 -16.68 37.62
C SER A 366 -65.69 -15.68 36.76
N SER A 367 -64.68 -16.12 36.01
CA SER A 367 -64.03 -15.24 35.04
C SER A 367 -64.65 -15.44 33.67
N PHE A 368 -65.47 -14.49 33.21
CA PHE A 368 -66.02 -14.51 31.85
C PHE A 368 -64.88 -14.58 30.82
N LYS A 369 -65.02 -15.46 29.81
CA LYS A 369 -64.09 -15.59 28.68
C LYS A 369 -63.83 -14.24 27.99
N TYR A 370 -64.85 -13.39 27.99
CA TYR A 370 -64.78 -12.01 27.56
C TYR A 370 -65.30 -11.09 28.66
N THR A 371 -64.59 -10.00 28.92
CA THR A 371 -65.02 -8.92 29.81
C THR A 371 -65.21 -7.65 29.00
N THR A 372 -66.21 -6.85 29.34
CA THR A 372 -66.39 -5.51 28.76
C THR A 372 -65.52 -4.56 29.55
N VAL A 373 -64.60 -3.89 28.87
CA VAL A 373 -63.68 -2.92 29.47
C VAL A 373 -63.95 -1.56 28.85
N SER A 374 -64.06 -0.57 29.71
CA SER A 374 -64.16 0.84 29.38
C SER A 374 -62.79 1.43 29.03
N TYR A 375 -62.78 2.31 28.03
CA TYR A 375 -61.56 2.94 27.54
C TYR A 375 -61.86 4.29 26.92
N TRP A 376 -60.85 5.16 26.88
CA TRP A 376 -60.91 6.48 26.23
C TRP A 376 -59.89 6.52 25.10
N ASN A 377 -60.25 7.16 24.00
CA ASN A 377 -59.30 7.49 22.94
C ASN A 377 -58.73 8.88 23.20
N HIS A 378 -57.42 9.03 23.19
CA HIS A 378 -56.75 10.32 23.07
C HIS A 378 -56.44 10.58 21.61
N TYR A 379 -56.97 11.68 21.07
CA TYR A 379 -56.77 12.10 19.69
C TYR A 379 -55.74 13.23 19.61
N ALA A 380 -54.94 13.21 18.56
CA ALA A 380 -54.13 14.36 18.13
C ALA A 380 -54.38 14.63 16.64
N ASP A 381 -55.02 15.77 16.35
CA ASP A 381 -55.37 16.25 15.01
C ASP A 381 -54.42 17.35 14.55
N LEU A 382 -53.93 17.25 13.31
CA LEU A 382 -53.07 18.27 12.72
C LEU A 382 -53.83 19.59 12.48
N LYS A 383 -53.34 20.68 13.10
CA LYS A 383 -53.74 22.09 12.85
C LYS A 383 -52.95 22.75 11.73
N GLY A 384 -51.65 22.44 11.68
CA GLY A 384 -50.65 23.14 10.87
C GLY A 384 -50.05 22.27 9.77
N LYS A 385 -48.82 22.57 9.35
CA LYS A 385 -48.06 21.74 8.40
C LYS A 385 -47.03 20.91 9.14
N PHE A 386 -47.05 19.60 8.95
CA PHE A 386 -46.03 18.67 9.45
C PHE A 386 -45.67 17.69 8.34
N LEU A 387 -44.38 17.62 7.99
CA LEU A 387 -43.92 16.99 6.76
C LEU A 387 -44.72 17.54 5.57
N ASP A 388 -45.48 16.69 4.88
CA ASP A 388 -46.38 17.02 3.78
C ASP A 388 -47.83 16.56 4.01
N PHE A 389 -48.20 16.30 5.28
CA PHE A 389 -49.57 15.95 5.63
C PHE A 389 -50.50 17.16 5.47
N LYS A 390 -51.63 16.96 4.79
CA LYS A 390 -52.76 17.89 4.75
C LYS A 390 -53.69 17.66 5.94
N SER A 391 -53.88 16.39 6.31
CA SER A 391 -54.54 16.01 7.55
C SER A 391 -53.81 14.80 8.14
N LEU A 392 -53.76 14.75 9.47
CA LEU A 392 -53.19 13.63 10.22
C LEU A 392 -53.94 13.53 11.54
N ASN A 393 -54.56 12.38 11.78
CA ASN A 393 -55.25 12.03 13.03
C ASN A 393 -54.53 10.83 13.66
N LEU A 394 -54.00 11.05 14.85
CA LEU A 394 -53.33 10.04 15.66
C LEU A 394 -54.23 9.67 16.84
N VAL A 395 -54.24 8.39 17.22
CA VAL A 395 -55.07 7.89 18.33
C VAL A 395 -54.27 7.02 19.28
N ALA A 396 -54.39 7.25 20.58
CA ALA A 396 -53.96 6.33 21.63
C ALA A 396 -55.16 5.84 22.45
N LYS A 397 -55.22 4.52 22.70
CA LYS A 397 -56.28 3.88 23.49
C LYS A 397 -55.85 3.69 24.94
N ASN A 398 -56.57 4.32 25.88
CA ASN A 398 -56.32 4.24 27.31
C ASN A 398 -57.38 3.42 28.03
N ASN A 399 -56.95 2.45 28.83
CA ASN A 399 -57.84 1.67 29.69
C ASN A 399 -58.14 2.45 30.98
N GLU A 400 -59.41 2.53 31.37
CA GLU A 400 -59.85 3.23 32.59
C GLU A 400 -59.17 2.69 33.87
N LYS A 401 -58.82 1.40 33.90
CA LYS A 401 -58.24 0.74 35.08
C LYS A 401 -56.73 0.92 35.21
N ASN A 402 -56.07 1.54 34.24
CA ASN A 402 -54.62 1.74 34.28
C ASN A 402 -54.31 3.10 34.93
N THR A 403 -53.40 3.12 35.91
CA THR A 403 -52.94 4.37 36.54
C THR A 403 -52.03 5.19 35.63
N GLU A 404 -51.61 4.59 34.51
CA GLU A 404 -50.75 5.17 33.49
C GLU A 404 -51.60 5.53 32.26
N TYR A 405 -51.76 6.84 32.01
CA TYR A 405 -52.43 7.38 30.83
C TYR A 405 -51.40 7.56 29.71
N ILE A 406 -51.65 6.96 28.56
CA ILE A 406 -50.85 7.13 27.35
C ILE A 406 -51.49 8.19 26.47
N THR A 407 -50.79 9.28 26.27
CA THR A 407 -51.21 10.36 25.39
C THR A 407 -50.31 10.43 24.17
N VAL A 408 -50.90 10.37 22.97
CA VAL A 408 -50.18 10.72 21.74
C VAL A 408 -49.67 12.17 21.86
N LEU A 409 -48.37 12.40 21.62
CA LEU A 409 -47.75 13.73 21.62
C LEU A 409 -47.81 14.47 22.98
N ASN A 410 -47.53 13.82 24.11
CA ASN A 410 -47.42 14.50 25.41
C ASN A 410 -46.14 14.12 26.16
N HIS A 411 -45.66 15.07 26.96
CA HIS A 411 -44.35 15.07 27.62
C HIS A 411 -44.34 14.35 28.98
N ASP A 412 -45.50 14.25 29.65
CA ASP A 412 -45.53 13.91 31.07
C ASP A 412 -45.99 12.47 31.31
N ARG A 413 -45.01 11.64 31.68
CA ARG A 413 -45.06 10.25 32.23
C ARG A 413 -44.84 9.13 31.21
N TRP A 414 -43.64 8.53 31.30
CA TRP A 414 -43.25 7.21 30.75
C TRP A 414 -43.31 7.01 29.23
N THR A 415 -43.47 8.08 28.44
CA THR A 415 -43.30 8.05 26.99
C THR A 415 -42.41 9.20 26.53
N TYR A 416 -41.20 8.84 26.08
CA TYR A 416 -40.17 9.62 25.39
C TYR A 416 -40.54 11.06 24.97
N ASN A 417 -39.78 12.05 25.47
CA ASN A 417 -39.93 13.50 25.28
C ASN A 417 -39.90 14.06 23.84
N ASN A 418 -40.05 13.22 22.80
CA ASN A 418 -39.92 13.61 21.40
C ASN A 418 -40.95 12.92 20.49
N PHE A 419 -42.26 13.12 20.75
CA PHE A 419 -43.37 12.59 19.91
C PHE A 419 -43.47 11.06 19.83
N GLY A 420 -42.49 10.30 20.32
CA GLY A 420 -42.40 8.84 20.19
C GLY A 420 -42.24 8.34 18.76
N LEU A 421 -42.05 9.24 17.79
CA LEU A 421 -42.04 8.94 16.36
C LEU A 421 -40.64 8.50 15.92
N GLU A 422 -40.51 7.27 15.47
CA GLU A 422 -39.30 6.77 14.80
C GLU A 422 -39.44 7.01 13.29
N VAL A 423 -38.42 7.62 12.69
CA VAL A 423 -38.37 7.94 11.27
C VAL A 423 -37.27 7.11 10.63
N ASN A 424 -37.65 6.16 9.78
CA ASN A 424 -36.72 5.31 9.05
C ASN A 424 -36.69 5.73 7.58
N VAL A 425 -35.50 5.95 7.04
CA VAL A 425 -35.29 6.18 5.61
C VAL A 425 -34.49 5.01 5.05
N GLU A 426 -35.06 4.33 4.06
CA GLU A 426 -34.44 3.19 3.39
C GLU A 426 -34.40 3.48 1.88
N LEU A 427 -33.28 3.24 1.19
CA LEU A 427 -33.27 3.22 -0.28
C LEU A 427 -34.00 1.95 -0.75
N ASP A 428 -34.95 2.10 -1.68
CA ASP A 428 -35.67 0.97 -2.29
C ASP A 428 -34.76 0.26 -3.30
N LYS A 429 -33.84 -0.56 -2.80
CA LYS A 429 -32.73 -1.17 -3.55
C LYS A 429 -33.20 -1.89 -4.80
N ASP A 430 -34.19 -2.77 -4.68
CA ASP A 430 -34.63 -3.65 -5.77
C ASP A 430 -35.26 -2.84 -6.91
N ASN A 431 -36.10 -1.87 -6.55
CA ASN A 431 -36.74 -0.95 -7.49
C ASN A 431 -35.72 0.00 -8.12
N PHE A 432 -34.77 0.50 -7.32
CA PHE A 432 -33.68 1.36 -7.76
C PHE A 432 -32.79 0.65 -8.78
N GLU A 433 -32.21 -0.50 -8.42
CA GLU A 433 -31.28 -1.24 -9.27
C GLU A 433 -31.96 -1.68 -10.58
N THR A 434 -33.18 -2.21 -10.50
CA THR A 434 -33.93 -2.65 -11.68
C THR A 434 -34.19 -1.49 -12.65
N LYS A 435 -34.73 -0.37 -12.16
CA LYS A 435 -35.06 0.77 -13.03
C LYS A 435 -33.81 1.48 -13.56
N MET A 436 -32.76 1.57 -12.76
CA MET A 436 -31.48 2.14 -13.20
C MET A 436 -30.85 1.29 -14.30
N ASN A 437 -30.83 -0.03 -14.14
CA ASN A 437 -30.32 -0.93 -15.18
C ASN A 437 -31.17 -0.89 -16.44
N ASN A 438 -32.50 -0.83 -16.32
CA ASN A 438 -33.40 -0.70 -17.47
C ASN A 438 -33.13 0.60 -18.25
N LEU A 439 -33.11 1.76 -17.57
CA LEU A 439 -32.82 3.04 -18.23
C LEU A 439 -31.42 3.06 -18.85
N LYS A 440 -30.42 2.49 -18.16
CA LYS A 440 -29.05 2.36 -18.69
C LYS A 440 -29.00 1.53 -19.97
N ASN A 441 -29.72 0.41 -20.01
CA ASN A 441 -29.75 -0.47 -21.19
C ASN A 441 -30.51 0.19 -22.35
N GLU A 442 -31.66 0.81 -22.06
CA GLU A 442 -32.41 1.61 -23.05
C GLU A 442 -31.52 2.70 -23.65
N PHE A 443 -30.85 3.50 -22.81
CA PHE A 443 -29.94 4.55 -23.26
C PHE A 443 -28.77 4.02 -24.11
N LYS A 444 -28.29 2.79 -23.85
CA LYS A 444 -27.19 2.17 -24.61
C LYS A 444 -27.60 1.70 -26.00
N GLU A 445 -28.83 1.18 -26.13
CA GLU A 445 -29.39 0.62 -27.35
C GLU A 445 -29.87 1.71 -28.34
N GLU A 446 -30.09 2.92 -27.83
CA GLU A 446 -30.48 4.06 -28.66
C GLU A 446 -29.38 4.50 -29.64
N SER A 447 -29.77 4.66 -30.91
CA SER A 447 -28.88 5.10 -31.98
C SER A 447 -28.34 6.53 -31.79
N ASP A 448 -29.04 7.37 -31.01
CA ASP A 448 -28.68 8.75 -30.71
C ASP A 448 -28.07 8.97 -29.31
N ARG A 449 -27.63 7.89 -28.63
CA ARG A 449 -27.13 7.92 -27.24
C ARG A 449 -26.10 9.01 -26.95
N PHE A 450 -25.13 9.22 -27.86
CA PHE A 450 -24.08 10.22 -27.65
C PHE A 450 -24.59 11.65 -27.77
N ALA A 451 -25.63 11.89 -28.58
CA ALA A 451 -26.28 13.20 -28.67
C ALA A 451 -27.09 13.50 -27.40
N LYS A 452 -27.80 12.49 -26.87
CA LYS A 452 -28.48 12.58 -25.57
C LYS A 452 -27.50 12.80 -24.42
N PHE A 453 -26.38 12.09 -24.43
CA PHE A 453 -25.32 12.22 -23.43
C PHE A 453 -24.65 13.59 -23.48
N GLU A 454 -24.32 14.09 -24.67
CA GLU A 454 -23.82 15.45 -24.86
C GLU A 454 -24.80 16.49 -24.29
N LYS A 455 -26.10 16.31 -24.54
CA LYS A 455 -27.14 17.20 -24.04
C LYS A 455 -27.22 17.19 -22.51
N LEU A 456 -27.12 16.00 -21.90
CA LEU A 456 -27.04 15.83 -20.45
C LEU A 456 -25.85 16.60 -19.87
N LEU A 457 -24.63 16.32 -20.35
CA LEU A 457 -23.42 17.00 -19.88
C LEU A 457 -23.50 18.52 -20.09
N THR A 458 -23.96 18.96 -21.27
CA THR A 458 -24.13 20.39 -21.59
C THR A 458 -25.07 21.10 -20.62
N ASN A 459 -26.17 20.46 -20.22
CA ASN A 459 -27.10 21.04 -19.26
C ASN A 459 -26.48 21.22 -17.88
N ILE A 460 -25.66 20.25 -17.45
CA ILE A 460 -25.00 20.30 -16.15
C ILE A 460 -23.89 21.34 -16.15
N ILE A 461 -23.06 21.39 -17.21
CA ILE A 461 -22.01 22.40 -17.34
C ILE A 461 -22.63 23.81 -17.27
N LYS A 462 -23.76 24.05 -17.93
CA LYS A 462 -24.48 25.34 -17.83
C LYS A 462 -24.86 25.69 -16.40
N LYS A 463 -25.38 24.73 -15.63
CA LYS A 463 -25.74 24.92 -14.21
C LYS A 463 -24.50 25.23 -13.38
N LEU A 464 -23.36 24.59 -13.65
CA LEU A 464 -22.10 24.77 -12.92
C LEU A 464 -21.42 26.12 -13.21
N VAL A 465 -21.44 26.57 -14.47
CA VAL A 465 -20.80 27.82 -14.89
C VAL A 465 -21.64 29.06 -14.53
N GLY A 466 -22.92 28.89 -14.17
CA GLY A 466 -23.74 29.97 -13.66
C GLY A 466 -24.13 31.03 -14.69
N ILE A 467 -24.31 30.66 -15.96
CA ILE A 467 -24.91 31.57 -16.96
C ILE A 467 -26.34 31.85 -16.50
N ARG A 468 -26.57 33.04 -15.92
CA ARG A 468 -27.92 33.50 -15.56
C ARG A 468 -28.79 33.40 -16.80
N THR A 469 -29.95 32.77 -16.65
CA THR A 469 -30.98 32.58 -17.67
C THR A 469 -31.51 33.87 -18.28
N ASP A 470 -31.05 35.02 -17.79
CA ASP A 470 -31.59 36.35 -18.02
C ASP A 470 -30.82 37.09 -19.13
N GLU A 471 -29.66 36.57 -19.57
CA GLU A 471 -28.93 37.06 -20.76
C GLU A 471 -29.48 36.40 -22.05
N ILE A 472 -30.75 36.67 -22.36
CA ILE A 472 -31.46 36.19 -23.56
C ILE A 472 -31.04 36.96 -24.84
N HIS A 473 -30.03 37.82 -24.80
CA HIS A 473 -29.62 38.62 -25.97
C HIS A 473 -28.51 38.06 -26.86
N PHE A 474 -28.07 36.81 -26.65
CA PHE A 474 -27.21 36.12 -27.63
C PHE A 474 -27.68 34.68 -27.92
N PRO A 475 -28.65 34.48 -28.84
CA PRO A 475 -29.14 33.16 -29.26
C PRO A 475 -28.03 32.23 -29.79
N TRP A 476 -26.91 32.81 -30.23
CA TRP A 476 -25.76 32.15 -30.88
C TRP A 476 -24.66 31.69 -29.91
N LYS A 477 -24.66 32.17 -28.65
CA LYS A 477 -23.77 31.62 -27.59
C LYS A 477 -24.31 30.33 -26.96
N ARG A 478 -25.24 29.66 -27.65
CA ARG A 478 -25.58 28.27 -27.37
C ARG A 478 -24.34 27.40 -27.59
N LYS A 479 -23.89 26.73 -26.52
CA LYS A 479 -23.51 25.31 -26.57
C LYS A 479 -22.24 24.99 -27.38
N LYS A 480 -21.10 25.58 -27.05
CA LYS A 480 -19.80 25.18 -27.63
C LYS A 480 -18.86 24.44 -26.67
N TYR A 481 -19.38 23.82 -25.60
CA TYR A 481 -18.54 23.08 -24.64
C TYR A 481 -17.73 21.94 -25.28
N PHE A 482 -18.31 21.28 -26.30
CA PHE A 482 -17.68 20.21 -27.07
C PHE A 482 -17.60 20.52 -28.57
N PHE A 483 -17.85 21.76 -28.96
CA PHE A 483 -17.84 22.19 -30.37
C PHE A 483 -16.40 22.54 -30.79
N ASP A 484 -16.08 22.42 -32.07
CA ASP A 484 -14.75 22.65 -32.67
C ASP A 484 -13.66 21.57 -32.40
N TYR A 485 -14.01 20.39 -31.85
CA TYR A 485 -13.12 19.23 -31.80
C TYR A 485 -13.22 18.40 -33.09
N GLU A 486 -12.10 18.25 -33.83
CA GLU A 486 -12.03 17.42 -35.07
C GLU A 486 -12.61 16.01 -34.87
N ASN A 487 -12.44 15.43 -33.68
CA ASN A 487 -12.97 14.11 -33.29
C ASN A 487 -13.94 14.19 -32.09
N LYS A 488 -14.94 15.08 -32.15
CA LYS A 488 -15.96 15.22 -31.10
C LYS A 488 -16.63 13.89 -30.72
N HIS A 489 -16.89 13.01 -31.70
CA HIS A 489 -17.50 11.71 -31.45
C HIS A 489 -16.62 10.83 -30.55
N ASP A 490 -15.32 10.75 -30.84
CA ASP A 490 -14.36 9.97 -30.03
C ASP A 490 -14.27 10.52 -28.62
N LEU A 491 -14.24 11.86 -28.46
CA LEU A 491 -14.25 12.50 -27.15
C LEU A 491 -15.51 12.13 -26.35
N LEU A 492 -16.69 12.19 -26.96
CA LEU A 492 -17.95 11.80 -26.32
C LEU A 492 -17.97 10.31 -25.96
N LYS A 493 -17.37 9.46 -26.80
CA LYS A 493 -17.21 8.03 -26.52
C LYS A 493 -16.31 7.79 -25.30
N MET A 494 -15.15 8.44 -25.23
CA MET A 494 -14.26 8.36 -24.07
C MET A 494 -14.94 8.88 -22.79
N LEU A 495 -15.64 10.01 -22.86
CA LEU A 495 -16.39 10.55 -21.73
C LEU A 495 -17.55 9.63 -21.31
N TRP A 496 -18.19 8.97 -22.28
CA TRP A 496 -19.22 7.98 -22.00
C TRP A 496 -18.65 6.78 -21.26
N ASN A 497 -17.48 6.26 -21.65
CA ASN A 497 -16.84 5.14 -20.95
C ASN A 497 -16.59 5.48 -19.47
N VAL A 498 -16.05 6.67 -19.20
CA VAL A 498 -15.87 7.17 -17.83
C VAL A 498 -17.21 7.29 -17.11
N TYR A 499 -18.22 7.87 -17.73
CA TYR A 499 -19.56 7.99 -17.13
C TYR A 499 -20.18 6.62 -16.82
N GLU A 500 -20.09 5.68 -17.76
CA GLU A 500 -20.71 4.36 -17.66
C GLU A 500 -20.06 3.53 -16.56
N GLU A 501 -18.73 3.54 -16.46
CA GLU A 501 -18.00 2.88 -15.39
C GLU A 501 -18.43 3.43 -14.03
N ASN A 502 -18.45 4.77 -13.90
CA ASN A 502 -18.87 5.43 -12.67
C ASN A 502 -20.35 5.18 -12.35
N LEU A 503 -21.22 5.09 -13.36
CA LEU A 503 -22.63 4.75 -13.20
C LEU A 503 -22.80 3.29 -12.73
N ASN A 504 -22.04 2.35 -13.28
CA ASN A 504 -22.06 0.96 -12.84
C ASN A 504 -21.58 0.82 -11.39
N ASN A 505 -20.48 1.47 -11.05
CA ASN A 505 -19.96 1.52 -9.68
C ASN A 505 -20.96 2.15 -8.71
N PHE A 506 -21.65 3.19 -9.16
CA PHE A 506 -22.71 3.87 -8.41
C PHE A 506 -23.90 2.94 -8.15
N ILE A 507 -24.44 2.28 -9.18
CA ILE A 507 -25.56 1.32 -9.05
C ILE A 507 -25.17 0.18 -8.11
N HIS A 508 -23.99 -0.41 -8.32
CA HIS A 508 -23.50 -1.51 -7.50
C HIS A 508 -23.33 -1.11 -6.03
N SER A 509 -22.71 0.04 -5.77
CA SER A 509 -22.53 0.56 -4.40
C SER A 509 -23.87 0.82 -3.71
N ALA A 510 -24.84 1.39 -4.43
CA ALA A 510 -26.18 1.68 -3.92
C ALA A 510 -27.02 0.42 -3.66
N ALA A 511 -26.75 -0.70 -4.36
CA ALA A 511 -27.42 -1.98 -4.10
C ALA A 511 -26.79 -2.74 -2.92
N GLN A 512 -25.44 -2.77 -2.84
CA GLN A 512 -24.71 -3.71 -1.98
C GLN A 512 -24.26 -3.12 -0.63
N ASP A 513 -24.04 -1.81 -0.51
CA ASP A 513 -23.49 -1.21 0.72
C ASP A 513 -24.56 -0.96 1.79
N GLU A 514 -24.83 -1.97 2.62
CA GLU A 514 -25.81 -1.90 3.72
C GLU A 514 -25.64 -0.67 4.63
N ASN A 515 -24.42 -0.15 4.79
CA ASN A 515 -24.14 0.99 5.66
C ASN A 515 -24.55 2.34 5.06
N LYS A 516 -24.87 2.40 3.77
CA LYS A 516 -25.22 3.63 3.02
C LYS A 516 -26.69 3.72 2.64
N ILE A 517 -27.46 2.68 2.90
CA ILE A 517 -28.80 2.47 2.34
C ILE A 517 -29.89 2.67 3.39
N TYR A 518 -29.53 2.62 4.67
CA TYR A 518 -30.47 2.74 5.78
C TYR A 518 -30.07 3.86 6.73
N ALA A 519 -31.08 4.62 7.15
CA ALA A 519 -30.97 5.55 8.25
C ALA A 519 -32.22 5.49 9.13
N GLY A 520 -32.05 4.90 10.31
CA GLY A 520 -33.05 4.97 11.37
C GLY A 520 -32.80 6.15 12.27
N LEU A 521 -33.81 7.00 12.46
CA LEU A 521 -33.79 8.14 13.37
C LEU A 521 -34.76 7.89 14.51
N ARG A 522 -34.23 7.98 15.71
CA ARG A 522 -35.01 7.94 16.94
C ARG A 522 -34.65 9.15 17.78
N PHE A 523 -35.69 9.80 18.28
CA PHE A 523 -35.55 10.91 19.18
C PHE A 523 -35.75 10.40 20.61
N ASP A 524 -34.74 10.55 21.45
CA ASP A 524 -34.80 10.14 22.86
C ASP A 524 -34.13 11.20 23.75
N GLU A 525 -34.82 11.56 24.84
CA GLU A 525 -34.57 12.51 25.94
C GLU A 525 -33.82 13.84 25.70
N SER A 526 -33.19 14.07 24.55
CA SER A 526 -32.44 15.27 24.08
C SER A 526 -31.51 15.00 22.90
N LYS A 527 -31.41 13.76 22.39
CA LYS A 527 -30.47 13.35 21.34
C LYS A 527 -31.20 12.67 20.17
N THR A 528 -30.73 12.95 18.96
CA THR A 528 -31.07 12.16 17.77
C THR A 528 -30.06 11.04 17.68
N TYR A 529 -30.56 9.82 17.77
CA TYR A 529 -29.78 8.63 17.60
C TYR A 529 -29.93 8.17 16.16
N TYR A 530 -28.84 7.69 15.55
CA TYR A 530 -28.82 7.09 14.22
C TYR A 530 -28.34 5.64 14.23
N ARG A 531 -28.90 4.80 13.36
CA ARG A 531 -28.47 3.41 13.13
C ARG A 531 -28.14 3.17 11.64
N ARG A 532 -26.96 2.56 11.37
CA ARG A 532 -26.45 2.27 10.01
C ARG A 532 -27.09 1.04 9.38
N LYS A 533 -27.46 0.03 10.18
CA LYS A 533 -28.10 -1.20 9.69
C LYS A 533 -29.36 -1.53 10.46
N LYS A 534 -30.33 -2.16 9.79
CA LYS A 534 -31.61 -2.58 10.38
C LYS A 534 -31.48 -3.70 11.44
N GLU A 535 -30.29 -4.25 11.67
CA GLU A 535 -30.05 -5.34 12.63
C GLU A 535 -29.20 -4.94 13.86
N ASP A 536 -28.54 -3.77 13.86
CA ASP A 536 -27.69 -3.35 14.98
C ASP A 536 -28.45 -3.17 16.31
N PRO A 537 -27.89 -3.54 17.47
CA PRO A 537 -28.53 -3.34 18.77
C PRO A 537 -28.72 -1.86 19.12
N LEU A 538 -29.68 -1.54 19.99
CA LEU A 538 -29.98 -0.17 20.44
C LEU A 538 -28.77 0.60 21.00
N SER A 539 -27.73 -0.10 21.46
CA SER A 539 -26.50 0.48 22.01
C SER A 539 -25.51 1.00 20.96
N SER A 540 -25.70 0.73 19.67
CA SER A 540 -24.75 1.11 18.60
C SER A 540 -25.04 2.45 17.94
N TRP A 541 -26.00 3.21 18.47
CA TRP A 541 -26.50 4.39 17.78
C TRP A 541 -25.58 5.60 17.98
N GLU A 542 -25.18 6.27 16.89
CA GLU A 542 -24.22 7.39 16.88
C GLU A 542 -24.91 8.75 16.67
N SER A 543 -24.24 9.84 17.06
CA SER A 543 -24.66 11.23 16.76
C SER A 543 -24.05 11.69 15.42
N LEU A 544 -24.87 11.82 14.37
CA LEU A 544 -24.45 12.25 13.03
C LEU A 544 -25.32 13.41 12.51
N ASP A 545 -24.75 14.20 11.60
CA ASP A 545 -25.45 15.23 10.85
C ASP A 545 -26.32 14.58 9.77
N LEU A 546 -27.62 14.87 9.80
CA LEU A 546 -28.64 14.28 8.92
C LEU A 546 -28.36 14.53 7.43
N ILE A 547 -27.65 15.60 7.08
CA ILE A 547 -27.28 15.91 5.69
C ILE A 547 -26.24 14.92 5.14
N LYS A 548 -25.40 14.32 5.99
CA LYS A 548 -24.32 13.40 5.58
C LYS A 548 -24.81 12.00 5.19
N VAL A 549 -26.03 11.63 5.56
CA VAL A 549 -26.65 10.35 5.15
C VAL A 549 -26.95 10.33 3.65
N PHE A 550 -27.17 11.51 3.05
CA PHE A 550 -27.54 11.64 1.64
C PHE A 550 -26.33 11.89 0.72
N SER A 551 -25.11 12.02 1.25
CA SER A 551 -23.88 12.23 0.48
C SER A 551 -23.25 10.95 -0.07
N CYS A 552 -23.88 9.79 0.12
CA CYS A 552 -23.43 8.47 -0.36
C CYS A 552 -23.25 8.37 -1.90
N LEU A 553 -23.59 9.44 -2.63
CA LEU A 553 -23.75 9.50 -4.08
C LEU A 553 -22.70 10.37 -4.79
N GLU A 554 -21.68 10.84 -4.08
CA GLU A 554 -20.58 11.60 -4.70
C GLU A 554 -19.52 10.69 -5.31
N ILE A 555 -19.14 10.99 -6.55
CA ILE A 555 -18.19 10.19 -7.31
C ILE A 555 -16.84 10.88 -7.28
N LYS A 556 -15.82 10.14 -6.86
CA LYS A 556 -14.43 10.60 -6.95
C LYS A 556 -13.82 10.04 -8.23
N ILE A 557 -13.31 10.95 -9.05
CA ILE A 557 -12.64 10.61 -10.31
C ILE A 557 -11.17 10.92 -10.12
N GLU A 558 -10.31 9.96 -10.47
CA GLU A 558 -8.87 10.17 -10.50
C GLU A 558 -8.52 11.24 -11.55
N LYS A 559 -7.62 12.13 -11.19
CA LYS A 559 -7.19 13.24 -12.05
C LYS A 559 -5.68 13.34 -12.02
N GLU A 560 -5.13 13.75 -13.15
CA GLU A 560 -3.72 14.04 -13.29
C GLU A 560 -3.48 15.53 -13.15
N LYS A 561 -2.39 15.91 -12.49
CA LYS A 561 -1.98 17.32 -12.37
C LYS A 561 -1.17 17.71 -13.60
N VAL A 562 -1.76 18.52 -14.47
CA VAL A 562 -1.08 19.07 -15.64
C VAL A 562 -0.62 20.48 -15.33
N PHE A 563 0.65 20.76 -15.61
CA PHE A 563 1.23 22.09 -15.43
C PHE A 563 1.08 22.88 -16.72
N TYR A 564 0.69 24.14 -16.61
CA TYR A 564 0.47 25.06 -17.72
C TYR A 564 1.37 26.28 -17.58
N ARG A 565 1.98 26.74 -18.67
CA ARG A 565 2.60 28.06 -18.77
C ARG A 565 1.63 29.04 -19.43
N GLY A 566 1.53 30.24 -18.86
CA GLY A 566 0.53 31.21 -19.27
C GLY A 566 -0.88 30.70 -18.96
N THR A 567 -1.82 30.89 -19.90
CA THR A 567 -3.22 30.51 -19.73
C THR A 567 -3.66 29.30 -20.56
N ILE A 568 -2.85 28.83 -21.51
CA ILE A 568 -3.28 27.82 -22.50
C ILE A 568 -2.20 26.82 -22.94
N GLN A 569 -0.95 26.93 -22.50
CA GLN A 569 0.12 26.03 -22.95
C GLN A 569 0.46 25.01 -21.85
N PRO A 570 0.04 23.73 -21.95
CA PRO A 570 0.50 22.70 -21.03
C PRO A 570 2.02 22.53 -21.17
N ILE A 571 2.70 22.16 -20.11
CA ILE A 571 4.16 21.98 -20.07
C ILE A 571 4.46 20.49 -19.88
N PHE A 572 3.95 19.90 -18.81
CA PHE A 572 4.16 18.50 -18.48
C PHE A 572 3.13 18.03 -17.44
N TYR A 573 3.12 16.72 -17.20
CA TYR A 573 2.57 16.13 -15.98
C TYR A 573 3.56 15.11 -15.41
N LYS A 574 3.37 14.76 -14.14
CA LYS A 574 4.16 13.72 -13.47
C LYS A 574 3.29 12.47 -13.35
N ASN A 575 3.68 11.37 -13.98
CA ASN A 575 2.90 10.14 -14.00
C ASN A 575 2.96 9.39 -12.65
N LYS A 576 2.19 8.29 -12.52
CA LYS A 576 2.17 7.44 -11.31
C LYS A 576 3.55 6.84 -10.97
N ALA A 577 4.43 6.65 -11.96
CA ALA A 577 5.81 6.18 -11.78
C ALA A 577 6.80 7.30 -11.37
N HIS A 578 6.30 8.52 -11.10
CA HIS A 578 7.09 9.70 -10.77
C HIS A 578 7.99 10.22 -11.91
N GLU A 579 7.67 9.85 -13.15
CA GLU A 579 8.36 10.34 -14.34
C GLU A 579 7.65 11.55 -14.93
N PHE A 580 8.43 12.48 -15.48
CA PHE A 580 7.90 13.67 -16.13
C PHE A 580 7.60 13.38 -17.60
N VAL A 581 6.33 13.58 -18.00
CA VAL A 581 5.89 13.45 -19.38
C VAL A 581 5.66 14.84 -19.97
N ASN A 582 6.40 15.16 -21.02
CA ASN A 582 6.37 16.47 -21.65
C ASN A 582 5.17 16.63 -22.60
N LEU A 583 4.39 17.69 -22.39
CA LEU A 583 3.19 18.00 -23.16
C LEU A 583 3.33 19.28 -24.00
N THR A 584 4.46 19.98 -23.92
CA THR A 584 4.53 21.38 -24.38
C THR A 584 4.35 21.59 -25.88
N ASN A 585 4.73 20.58 -26.67
CA ASN A 585 4.68 20.62 -28.14
C ASN A 585 3.56 19.73 -28.70
N LYS A 586 2.71 19.18 -27.82
CA LYS A 586 1.68 18.23 -28.21
C LYS A 586 0.50 18.95 -28.86
N LYS A 587 -0.20 18.28 -29.78
CA LYS A 587 -1.40 18.85 -30.40
C LYS A 587 -2.47 19.05 -29.33
N ILE A 588 -2.88 20.31 -29.19
CA ILE A 588 -3.95 20.71 -28.28
C ILE A 588 -5.10 21.22 -29.14
N SER A 589 -6.25 20.58 -29.01
CA SER A 589 -7.50 21.17 -29.46
C SER A 589 -8.11 21.92 -28.27
N SER A 590 -8.28 23.21 -28.43
CA SER A 590 -8.62 24.13 -27.35
C SER A 590 -9.91 24.85 -27.72
N ASN A 591 -10.86 24.91 -26.79
CA ASN A 591 -12.00 25.82 -26.88
C ASN A 591 -12.06 26.75 -25.66
N GLU A 592 -13.16 27.47 -25.49
CA GLU A 592 -13.35 28.45 -24.41
C GLU A 592 -13.29 27.81 -23.01
N TYR A 593 -13.67 26.53 -22.87
CA TYR A 593 -13.83 25.86 -21.57
C TYR A 593 -12.89 24.69 -21.34
N LEU A 594 -12.47 23.99 -22.41
CA LEU A 594 -11.73 22.74 -22.33
C LEU A 594 -10.49 22.78 -23.23
N ASP A 595 -9.41 22.16 -22.75
CA ASP A 595 -8.31 21.71 -23.62
C ASP A 595 -8.31 20.20 -23.70
N PHE A 596 -8.24 19.69 -24.93
CA PHE A 596 -8.04 18.28 -25.21
C PHE A 596 -6.63 18.08 -25.77
N ILE A 597 -5.81 17.38 -25.02
CA ILE A 597 -4.39 17.20 -25.28
C ILE A 597 -4.17 15.75 -25.73
N ASN A 598 -3.56 15.61 -26.91
CA ASN A 598 -3.12 14.31 -27.39
C ASN A 598 -1.61 14.14 -27.15
N PRO A 599 -1.18 13.36 -26.14
CA PRO A 599 0.23 13.15 -25.83
C PRO A 599 1.02 12.43 -26.93
N ASN A 600 0.38 11.83 -27.93
CA ASN A 600 1.08 11.12 -29.00
C ASN A 600 1.20 11.95 -30.29
N GLU A 601 0.45 13.05 -30.42
CA GLU A 601 0.49 13.93 -31.60
C GLU A 601 1.27 15.22 -31.31
N ILE A 602 2.09 15.65 -32.27
CA ILE A 602 3.02 16.78 -32.10
C ILE A 602 2.76 17.85 -33.14
N GLN A 603 2.73 19.11 -32.72
CA GLN A 603 2.61 20.25 -33.63
C GLN A 603 3.97 20.60 -34.25
N GLN A 604 4.00 20.86 -35.55
CA GLN A 604 5.14 21.52 -36.21
C GLN A 604 5.06 23.03 -35.96
N MET A 605 6.12 23.66 -35.42
CA MET A 605 6.22 25.12 -35.29
C MET A 605 7.67 25.67 -35.50
N GLU A 606 7.75 26.95 -35.88
CA GLU A 606 8.79 27.68 -36.65
C GLU A 606 10.11 28.12 -35.95
N ASN A 607 11.09 28.48 -36.81
CA ASN A 607 12.36 29.22 -36.63
C ASN A 607 13.52 28.62 -35.80
N ASN A 608 13.32 27.49 -35.13
CA ASN A 608 14.42 26.62 -34.67
C ASN A 608 14.72 25.49 -35.66
N SER A 609 13.98 25.40 -36.77
CA SER A 609 14.03 24.31 -37.72
C SER A 609 15.42 24.10 -38.32
N GLU A 610 16.14 25.16 -38.68
CA GLU A 610 17.50 25.05 -39.25
C GLU A 610 18.53 24.55 -38.24
N PHE A 611 18.50 25.08 -37.02
CA PHE A 611 19.38 24.63 -35.93
C PHE A 611 19.05 23.21 -35.48
N ILE A 612 17.75 22.87 -35.40
CA ILE A 612 17.30 21.50 -35.12
C ILE A 612 17.68 20.57 -36.27
N LYS A 613 17.59 21.04 -37.52
CA LYS A 613 17.96 20.27 -38.71
C LYS A 613 19.46 20.03 -38.74
N SER A 614 20.31 21.01 -38.43
CA SER A 614 21.76 20.81 -38.33
C SER A 614 22.13 19.84 -37.19
N GLN A 615 21.48 19.94 -36.03
CA GLN A 615 21.65 18.98 -34.93
C GLN A 615 21.15 17.57 -35.29
N LYS A 616 20.03 17.46 -36.04
CA LYS A 616 19.50 16.20 -36.54
C LYS A 616 20.39 15.58 -37.62
N GLU A 617 20.88 16.36 -38.58
CA GLU A 617 21.82 15.91 -39.60
C GLU A 617 23.13 15.42 -38.96
N PHE A 618 23.63 16.13 -37.94
CA PHE A 618 24.77 15.71 -37.14
C PHE A 618 24.51 14.37 -36.41
N ALA A 619 23.33 14.20 -35.79
CA ALA A 619 22.94 12.95 -35.13
C ALA A 619 22.73 11.77 -36.11
N ILE A 620 22.18 12.03 -37.30
CA ILE A 620 21.90 11.04 -38.35
C ILE A 620 23.20 10.51 -38.98
N GLN A 621 24.22 11.37 -39.18
CA GLN A 621 25.47 10.98 -39.82
C GLN A 621 26.36 10.02 -39.00
N ARG A 622 26.13 9.87 -37.68
CA ARG A 622 26.94 8.98 -36.82
C ARG A 622 26.18 7.86 -36.07
N LYS A 623 24.95 7.55 -36.49
CA LYS A 623 24.09 6.37 -36.11
C LYS A 623 24.11 5.89 -34.65
N ILE A 624 23.08 6.26 -33.89
CA ILE A 624 22.63 5.56 -32.67
C ILE A 624 21.13 5.34 -32.70
N ASN A 625 20.71 4.19 -32.20
CA ASN A 625 19.32 3.84 -32.00
C ASN A 625 18.77 4.40 -30.68
N TYR A 626 17.72 5.22 -30.86
CA TYR A 626 16.55 5.42 -30.02
C TYR A 626 16.69 6.05 -28.62
N ILE A 627 16.51 7.38 -28.54
CA ILE A 627 15.73 8.08 -27.51
C ILE A 627 14.90 9.16 -28.25
N ASP A 628 13.63 9.33 -27.84
CA ASP A 628 12.47 9.88 -28.59
C ASP A 628 12.68 11.21 -29.39
N ASN A 629 12.08 11.25 -30.59
CA ASN A 629 12.53 11.99 -31.79
C ASN A 629 11.91 13.39 -32.02
N TYR A 630 11.37 14.03 -30.98
CA TYR A 630 10.59 15.26 -31.16
C TYR A 630 11.22 16.47 -30.49
N SER A 631 12.14 17.06 -31.26
CA SER A 631 12.82 18.34 -31.12
C SER A 631 12.12 19.51 -30.38
N ASN A 632 12.95 20.40 -29.80
CA ASN A 632 12.65 21.62 -29.02
C ASN A 632 11.90 21.35 -27.72
N TYR A 633 12.58 20.73 -26.75
CA TYR A 633 12.00 20.12 -25.56
C TYR A 633 10.79 20.87 -25.00
N PHE A 634 10.89 22.17 -24.76
CA PHE A 634 9.76 22.90 -24.18
C PHE A 634 9.03 23.85 -25.12
N ASP A 635 9.54 24.21 -26.29
CA ASP A 635 9.01 25.29 -27.16
C ASP A 635 8.06 26.35 -26.52
N ILE A 636 8.51 26.96 -25.42
CA ILE A 636 7.63 27.85 -24.68
C ILE A 636 7.81 29.32 -25.11
N LYS A 637 6.72 29.99 -25.50
CA LYS A 637 6.74 31.41 -25.93
C LYS A 637 7.33 32.31 -24.85
N ASN A 638 8.25 33.22 -25.20
CA ASN A 638 8.96 34.10 -24.24
C ASN A 638 9.81 33.35 -23.20
N LEU A 639 10.22 32.11 -23.45
CA LEU A 639 11.30 31.50 -22.69
C LEU A 639 12.63 32.04 -23.24
N THR A 640 13.50 32.52 -22.37
CA THR A 640 14.79 33.06 -22.79
C THR A 640 15.69 31.93 -23.28
N LYS A 641 15.95 31.91 -24.59
CA LYS A 641 16.84 30.95 -25.24
C LYS A 641 18.20 31.60 -25.49
N PHE A 642 19.28 30.91 -25.19
CA PHE A 642 20.65 31.34 -25.47
C PHE A 642 21.35 30.27 -26.31
N LYS A 643 22.08 30.68 -27.34
CA LYS A 643 22.95 29.79 -28.10
C LYS A 643 24.35 29.92 -27.51
N TYR A 644 24.94 28.79 -27.11
CA TYR A 644 26.31 28.72 -26.63
C TYR A 644 27.09 27.72 -27.46
N LYS A 645 28.36 28.04 -27.71
CA LYS A 645 29.33 27.10 -28.26
C LYS A 645 29.81 26.20 -27.12
N ASN A 646 29.83 24.89 -27.30
CA ASN A 646 30.26 23.98 -26.23
C ASN A 646 30.92 22.72 -26.80
N PHE A 647 31.86 22.16 -26.05
CA PHE A 647 32.57 20.93 -26.39
C PHE A 647 31.64 19.71 -26.39
N ILE A 648 31.68 18.93 -27.48
CA ILE A 648 31.05 17.60 -27.51
C ILE A 648 31.71 16.69 -26.47
N GLN A 649 30.92 16.15 -25.54
CA GLN A 649 31.43 15.22 -24.53
C GLN A 649 31.47 13.77 -25.05
N TYR A 650 32.54 13.05 -24.70
CA TYR A 650 32.70 11.64 -24.97
C TYR A 650 32.10 10.80 -23.83
N LYS A 651 31.35 9.74 -24.16
CA LYS A 651 31.15 8.58 -23.28
C LYS A 651 31.52 7.32 -24.07
N GLU A 652 32.34 6.48 -23.46
CA GLU A 652 32.69 5.18 -24.01
C GLU A 652 31.46 4.25 -23.91
N SER A 653 31.01 3.69 -25.03
CA SER A 653 30.10 2.53 -25.01
C SER A 653 30.43 1.60 -26.17
N LEU A 654 30.30 0.30 -25.92
CA LEU A 654 30.47 -0.77 -26.91
C LEU A 654 29.53 -0.64 -28.12
N ASN A 655 28.48 0.19 -28.07
CA ASN A 655 27.45 0.37 -29.10
C ASN A 655 27.15 1.84 -29.51
N GLY A 656 28.06 2.78 -29.21
CA GLY A 656 28.20 4.02 -30.00
C GLY A 656 27.34 5.25 -29.68
N SER A 657 26.77 5.45 -28.49
CA SER A 657 25.99 6.67 -28.13
C SER A 657 26.79 7.99 -28.03
N TYR A 658 26.38 9.05 -28.73
CA TYR A 658 26.79 10.46 -28.56
C TYR A 658 25.73 11.15 -27.71
N GLN A 659 26.15 11.87 -26.68
CA GLN A 659 25.28 12.75 -25.90
C GLN A 659 25.64 14.21 -26.23
N LEU A 660 24.63 15.03 -26.53
CA LEU A 660 24.81 16.47 -26.64
C LEU A 660 24.92 17.06 -25.23
N ASN A 661 26.13 17.49 -24.89
CA ASN A 661 26.61 18.32 -23.77
C ASN A 661 25.95 18.19 -22.38
N ASN A 662 26.78 18.19 -21.34
CA ASN A 662 26.37 18.34 -19.94
C ASN A 662 25.57 19.62 -19.67
N SER A 663 25.08 19.70 -18.42
CA SER A 663 24.76 20.94 -17.72
C SER A 663 25.75 22.06 -18.05
N TYR A 664 25.23 23.29 -18.14
CA TYR A 664 26.04 24.48 -18.37
C TYR A 664 27.29 24.50 -17.48
N SER A 665 28.47 24.67 -18.09
CA SER A 665 29.76 24.78 -17.40
C SER A 665 30.58 25.93 -17.97
N PRO A 666 31.03 26.90 -17.16
CA PRO A 666 31.85 28.02 -17.64
C PRO A 666 33.16 27.62 -18.31
N LEU A 667 33.69 26.43 -18.02
CA LEU A 667 34.95 25.93 -18.59
C LEU A 667 34.81 25.32 -19.98
N LYS A 668 33.59 24.90 -20.34
CA LYS A 668 33.33 24.13 -21.56
C LYS A 668 32.27 24.78 -22.45
N THR A 669 31.64 25.87 -21.98
CA THR A 669 30.55 26.59 -22.64
C THR A 669 30.96 28.03 -22.88
N PHE A 670 30.88 28.48 -24.12
CA PHE A 670 31.36 29.77 -24.61
C PHE A 670 30.22 30.55 -25.27
N LYS A 671 30.21 31.87 -25.11
CA LYS A 671 29.20 32.75 -25.71
C LYS A 671 29.32 32.87 -27.22
N ASP A 672 30.54 32.95 -27.72
CA ASP A 672 30.85 33.22 -29.11
C ASP A 672 32.27 32.75 -29.47
N ASP A 673 32.66 32.97 -30.73
CA ASP A 673 34.01 32.66 -31.22
C ASP A 673 35.11 33.48 -30.54
N THR A 674 34.79 34.63 -29.94
CA THR A 674 35.78 35.44 -29.21
C THR A 674 36.18 34.73 -27.93
N GLU A 675 35.21 34.23 -27.16
CA GLU A 675 35.49 33.43 -25.95
C GLU A 675 36.20 32.12 -26.28
N VAL A 676 35.83 31.45 -27.39
CA VAL A 676 36.55 30.27 -27.88
C VAL A 676 37.99 30.63 -28.23
N ASN A 677 38.23 31.71 -28.97
CA ASN A 677 39.57 32.13 -29.37
C ASN A 677 40.41 32.59 -28.17
N GLU A 678 39.83 33.30 -27.21
CA GLU A 678 40.50 33.64 -25.95
C GLU A 678 40.86 32.41 -25.15
N TYR A 679 39.96 31.42 -25.10
CA TYR A 679 40.22 30.15 -24.45
C TYR A 679 41.36 29.39 -25.14
N LEU A 680 41.32 29.26 -26.46
CA LEU A 680 42.39 28.67 -27.26
C LEU A 680 43.72 29.42 -27.10
N LYS A 681 43.66 30.76 -26.99
CA LYS A 681 44.83 31.61 -26.76
C LYS A 681 45.42 31.36 -25.37
N ARG A 682 44.60 31.33 -24.32
CA ARG A 682 45.04 30.96 -22.95
C ARG A 682 45.63 29.56 -22.90
N ILE A 683 45.01 28.59 -23.57
CA ILE A 683 45.58 27.24 -23.70
C ILE A 683 46.97 27.25 -24.34
N LYS A 684 47.19 28.11 -25.34
CA LYS A 684 48.49 28.25 -26.03
C LYS A 684 49.51 29.05 -25.21
N GLU A 685 49.08 30.06 -24.45
CA GLU A 685 49.95 30.97 -23.70
C GLU A 685 50.27 30.45 -22.27
N ASP A 686 49.25 30.00 -21.54
CA ASP A 686 49.35 29.49 -20.16
C ASP A 686 49.61 27.97 -20.10
N GLY A 687 49.50 27.30 -21.24
CA GLY A 687 49.66 25.85 -21.39
C GLY A 687 48.34 25.07 -21.27
N ILE A 688 48.29 23.91 -21.93
CA ILE A 688 47.12 23.02 -21.88
C ILE A 688 47.07 22.32 -20.52
N LEU A 689 45.97 22.53 -19.79
CA LEU A 689 45.74 21.95 -18.47
C LEU A 689 44.73 20.80 -18.54
N PRO A 690 45.18 19.56 -18.78
CA PRO A 690 44.32 18.40 -18.61
C PRO A 690 43.95 18.21 -17.14
N GLU A 691 42.71 17.79 -16.89
CA GLU A 691 42.27 17.53 -15.53
C GLU A 691 42.96 16.27 -15.01
N THR A 692 43.62 16.38 -13.86
CA THR A 692 44.27 15.23 -13.23
C THR A 692 43.28 14.59 -12.27
N ARG A 693 42.91 13.35 -12.54
CA ARG A 693 42.21 12.52 -11.57
C ARG A 693 43.02 11.28 -11.28
N TYR A 694 42.90 10.80 -10.06
CA TYR A 694 43.38 9.48 -9.71
C TYR A 694 42.20 8.52 -9.85
N THR A 695 42.47 7.35 -10.41
CA THR A 695 41.46 6.29 -10.54
C THR A 695 42.04 4.96 -10.11
N ILE A 696 41.16 4.05 -9.75
CA ILE A 696 41.53 2.70 -9.34
C ILE A 696 41.32 1.75 -10.51
N VAL A 697 42.40 1.32 -11.15
CA VAL A 697 42.31 0.47 -12.35
C VAL A 697 42.28 -1.01 -11.97
N GLY A 698 41.37 -1.75 -12.61
CA GLY A 698 41.25 -3.20 -12.46
C GLY A 698 40.50 -3.64 -11.19
N LEU A 699 40.00 -2.72 -10.36
CA LEU A 699 39.25 -3.08 -9.15
C LEU A 699 37.92 -3.75 -9.48
N GLU A 700 37.14 -3.23 -10.43
CA GLU A 700 35.87 -3.82 -10.84
C GLU A 700 36.05 -5.25 -11.37
N SER A 701 36.97 -5.45 -12.32
CA SER A 701 37.25 -6.79 -12.85
C SER A 701 37.77 -7.75 -11.76
N THR A 702 38.56 -7.24 -10.82
CA THR A 702 39.04 -8.01 -9.67
C THR A 702 37.91 -8.38 -8.71
N LEU A 703 36.96 -7.48 -8.45
CA LEU A 703 35.83 -7.75 -7.57
C LEU A 703 34.78 -8.64 -8.24
N ASP A 704 34.45 -8.40 -9.50
CA ASP A 704 33.50 -9.19 -10.29
C ASP A 704 33.97 -10.62 -10.47
N SER A 705 35.28 -10.83 -10.73
CA SER A 705 35.87 -12.19 -10.76
C SER A 705 35.77 -12.94 -9.44
N HIS A 706 35.51 -12.22 -8.34
CA HIS A 706 35.27 -12.77 -7.01
C HIS A 706 33.81 -12.60 -6.53
N GLY A 707 32.89 -12.26 -7.44
CA GLY A 707 31.44 -12.19 -7.19
C GLY A 707 30.96 -10.95 -6.44
N ILE A 708 31.72 -9.85 -6.45
CA ILE A 708 31.41 -8.60 -5.75
C ILE A 708 31.16 -7.49 -6.80
N LYS A 709 29.93 -6.99 -6.89
CA LYS A 709 29.54 -5.96 -7.88
C LYS A 709 29.76 -4.53 -7.35
N MET A 710 30.33 -3.64 -8.17
CA MET A 710 30.65 -2.24 -7.81
C MET A 710 30.10 -1.23 -8.85
N LEU A 711 29.94 0.04 -8.45
CA LEU A 711 29.64 1.18 -9.34
C LEU A 711 30.86 2.12 -9.39
N LEU A 712 31.74 1.94 -10.38
CA LEU A 712 33.02 2.67 -10.46
C LEU A 712 32.88 4.18 -10.74
N GLU A 713 31.80 4.61 -11.39
CA GLU A 713 31.56 6.02 -11.74
C GLU A 713 31.56 6.93 -10.49
N GLU A 714 31.38 6.38 -9.28
CA GLU A 714 31.39 7.11 -8.00
C GLU A 714 32.78 7.18 -7.32
N LEU A 715 33.82 6.59 -7.91
CA LEU A 715 35.17 6.43 -7.31
C LEU A 715 36.27 7.27 -7.96
N GLU A 716 35.91 8.35 -8.65
CA GLU A 716 36.87 9.30 -9.24
C GLU A 716 37.18 10.45 -8.28
N PHE A 717 38.47 10.74 -8.07
CA PHE A 717 38.89 11.80 -7.15
C PHE A 717 40.12 12.57 -7.64
N ASN A 718 40.25 13.81 -7.19
CA ASN A 718 41.35 14.69 -7.58
C ASN A 718 42.63 14.46 -6.76
N ASP A 719 42.57 13.69 -5.67
CA ASP A 719 43.75 13.40 -4.84
C ASP A 719 43.86 11.91 -4.45
N PRO A 720 45.09 11.36 -4.39
CA PRO A 720 45.32 9.93 -4.07
C PRO A 720 44.92 9.57 -2.64
N SER A 721 45.02 10.52 -1.71
CA SER A 721 44.79 10.24 -0.29
C SER A 721 43.30 10.00 -0.01
N THR A 722 42.43 10.77 -0.68
CA THR A 722 40.97 10.59 -0.67
C THR A 722 40.59 9.26 -1.29
N ILE A 723 41.24 8.84 -2.38
CA ILE A 723 41.05 7.48 -2.92
C ILE A 723 41.40 6.45 -1.85
N THR A 724 42.60 6.57 -1.31
CA THR A 724 43.14 5.62 -0.32
C THR A 724 42.28 5.45 0.92
N ASN A 725 41.62 6.53 1.34
CA ASN A 725 40.77 6.53 2.53
C ASN A 725 39.32 6.10 2.24
N ASN A 726 38.78 6.39 1.05
CA ASN A 726 37.38 6.10 0.74
C ASN A 726 37.16 4.69 0.15
N TYR A 727 38.05 4.17 -0.69
CA TYR A 727 37.88 2.82 -1.25
C TYR A 727 37.93 1.75 -0.15
N ARG A 728 38.75 1.95 0.88
CA ARG A 728 38.90 1.00 2.00
C ARG A 728 37.58 0.82 2.74
N MET A 729 36.87 1.91 3.02
CA MET A 729 35.55 1.87 3.68
C MET A 729 34.51 1.13 2.82
N ILE A 730 34.58 1.26 1.50
CA ILE A 730 33.66 0.59 0.57
C ILE A 730 33.98 -0.91 0.50
N LEU A 731 35.25 -1.28 0.30
CA LEU A 731 35.69 -2.67 0.28
C LEU A 731 35.45 -3.39 1.61
N GLN A 732 35.61 -2.70 2.74
CA GLN A 732 35.31 -3.25 4.06
C GLN A 732 33.83 -3.68 4.19
N LYS A 733 32.92 -2.98 3.50
CA LYS A 733 31.49 -3.35 3.49
C LYS A 733 31.16 -4.45 2.48
N LEU A 734 31.94 -4.56 1.40
CA LEU A 734 31.70 -5.50 0.32
C LEU A 734 32.37 -6.88 0.55
N ILE A 735 33.53 -6.93 1.21
CA ILE A 735 34.25 -8.17 1.52
C ILE A 735 33.61 -8.81 2.76
N LEU A 736 32.74 -9.79 2.51
CA LEU A 736 32.04 -10.54 3.55
C LEU A 736 32.87 -11.74 4.05
N PRO A 737 32.66 -12.20 5.29
CA PRO A 737 33.27 -13.44 5.79
C PRO A 737 32.86 -14.65 4.94
N SER A 738 33.76 -15.62 4.82
CA SER A 738 33.51 -16.90 4.18
C SER A 738 32.33 -17.62 4.81
N LYS A 739 31.49 -18.20 3.95
CA LYS A 739 30.42 -19.12 4.35
C LYS A 739 30.90 -20.58 4.41
N GLU A 740 32.12 -20.85 3.98
CA GLU A 740 32.66 -22.21 3.83
C GLU A 740 33.74 -22.55 4.84
N LYS A 741 34.48 -21.55 5.30
CA LYS A 741 35.65 -21.71 6.17
C LYS A 741 35.58 -20.79 7.38
N ILE A 742 36.22 -21.22 8.46
CA ILE A 742 36.39 -20.43 9.67
C ILE A 742 37.75 -20.70 10.28
N PHE A 743 38.30 -19.72 10.98
CA PHE A 743 39.48 -19.93 11.78
C PHE A 743 39.11 -20.31 13.20
N TYR A 744 39.73 -21.36 13.72
CA TYR A 744 39.56 -21.85 15.08
C TYR A 744 40.88 -21.75 15.83
N LEU A 745 40.87 -21.09 16.99
CA LEU A 745 42.06 -20.86 17.81
C LEU A 745 42.12 -21.87 18.95
N ASP A 746 43.15 -22.70 18.97
CA ASP A 746 43.38 -23.62 20.08
C ASP A 746 44.86 -23.66 20.47
N ASN A 747 45.15 -23.52 21.76
CA ASN A 747 46.51 -23.53 22.33
C ASN A 747 47.52 -22.62 21.62
N GLY A 748 47.09 -21.43 21.17
CA GLY A 748 47.92 -20.45 20.45
C GLY A 748 48.16 -20.78 18.98
N GLN A 749 47.63 -21.90 18.47
CA GLN A 749 47.63 -22.26 17.05
C GLN A 749 46.29 -21.93 16.41
N LYS A 750 46.32 -21.70 15.09
CA LYS A 750 45.17 -21.26 14.29
C LYS A 750 44.88 -22.28 13.20
N TYR A 751 43.69 -22.88 13.26
CA TYR A 751 43.26 -23.93 12.34
C TYR A 751 42.20 -23.39 11.38
N LEU A 752 42.35 -23.63 10.08
CA LEU A 752 41.34 -23.28 9.08
C LEU A 752 40.40 -24.47 8.87
N LEU A 753 39.21 -24.40 9.46
CA LEU A 753 38.23 -25.48 9.44
C LEU A 753 37.12 -25.22 8.43
N ASP A 754 36.50 -26.29 7.94
CA ASP A 754 35.20 -26.21 7.26
C ASP A 754 34.14 -25.65 8.22
N LEU A 755 33.35 -24.67 7.78
CA LEU A 755 32.20 -24.13 8.50
C LEU A 755 31.00 -25.08 8.42
N LYS A 756 31.22 -26.36 8.76
CA LYS A 756 30.20 -27.41 8.83
C LYS A 756 30.06 -27.85 10.28
N TYR A 757 28.85 -27.74 10.81
CA TYR A 757 28.51 -28.14 12.17
C TYR A 757 27.86 -29.53 12.17
N PHE A 758 28.25 -30.39 13.10
CA PHE A 758 27.65 -31.71 13.31
C PHE A 758 27.89 -32.23 14.74
N ASN A 759 27.12 -33.22 15.17
CA ASN A 759 27.29 -33.87 16.46
C ASN A 759 28.00 -35.22 16.30
N LEU A 760 28.85 -35.58 17.27
CA LEU A 760 29.50 -36.90 17.35
C LEU A 760 29.15 -37.58 18.68
N TRP A 761 28.99 -38.91 18.63
CA TRP A 761 28.79 -39.79 19.78
C TRP A 761 30.14 -40.26 20.28
N ASN A 762 30.46 -40.07 21.57
CA ASN A 762 31.78 -40.42 22.11
C ASN A 762 31.70 -41.19 23.43
N ILE A 763 32.67 -42.07 23.67
CA ILE A 763 32.81 -42.83 24.91
C ILE A 763 34.27 -42.84 25.36
N LYS A 764 34.49 -42.75 26.68
CA LYS A 764 35.82 -42.90 27.28
C LYS A 764 35.94 -44.26 27.97
N ILE A 765 36.97 -45.02 27.64
CA ILE A 765 37.28 -46.32 28.26
C ILE A 765 38.79 -46.36 28.54
N ASN A 766 39.19 -46.62 29.80
CA ASN A 766 40.61 -46.73 30.17
C ASN A 766 41.45 -45.51 29.75
N ASN A 767 40.91 -44.30 29.98
CA ASN A 767 41.49 -43.01 29.58
C ASN A 767 41.59 -42.73 28.07
N GLU A 768 41.15 -43.63 27.19
CA GLU A 768 41.06 -43.37 25.75
C GLU A 768 39.64 -42.95 25.36
N GLU A 769 39.53 -41.92 24.51
CA GLU A 769 38.24 -41.41 24.00
C GLU A 769 38.01 -41.83 22.55
N TYR A 770 36.88 -42.49 22.31
CA TYR A 770 36.48 -42.97 21.00
C TYR A 770 35.25 -42.19 20.52
N HIS A 771 35.26 -41.76 19.26
CA HIS A 771 34.25 -40.88 18.68
C HIS A 771 33.66 -41.53 17.43
N PHE A 772 32.36 -41.40 17.24
CA PHE A 772 31.59 -42.04 16.17
C PHE A 772 30.50 -41.12 15.67
N GLU A 773 30.09 -41.26 14.41
CA GLU A 773 29.04 -40.41 13.84
C GLU A 773 27.62 -40.76 14.32
N SER A 774 27.41 -41.97 14.85
CA SER A 774 26.08 -42.48 15.15
C SER A 774 26.07 -43.44 16.33
N SER A 775 24.91 -43.53 16.98
CA SER A 775 24.66 -44.47 18.08
C SER A 775 24.88 -45.96 17.69
N PRO A 776 24.46 -46.44 16.50
CA PRO A 776 24.75 -47.81 16.07
C PRO A 776 26.25 -48.11 15.95
N ALA A 777 27.04 -47.19 15.39
CA ALA A 777 28.47 -47.40 15.20
C ALA A 777 29.23 -47.51 16.53
N ILE A 778 28.97 -46.61 17.47
CA ILE A 778 29.57 -46.70 18.81
C ILE A 778 29.10 -47.94 19.57
N THR A 779 27.85 -48.37 19.37
CA THR A 779 27.33 -49.61 19.97
C THR A 779 28.04 -50.84 19.43
N GLN A 780 28.30 -50.90 18.12
CA GLN A 780 29.03 -52.00 17.50
C GLN A 780 30.49 -52.05 17.94
N PHE A 781 31.13 -50.88 18.07
CA PHE A 781 32.46 -50.77 18.65
C PHE A 781 32.50 -51.31 20.08
N ILE A 782 31.58 -50.87 20.95
CA ILE A 782 31.47 -51.37 22.33
C ILE A 782 31.29 -52.88 22.34
N LYS A 783 30.47 -53.43 21.42
CA LYS A 783 30.28 -54.88 21.27
C LYS A 783 31.60 -55.62 21.02
N LYS A 784 32.31 -55.20 19.97
CA LYS A 784 33.62 -55.76 19.62
C LYS A 784 34.64 -55.63 20.74
N TYR A 785 34.64 -54.49 21.44
CA TYR A 785 35.57 -54.21 22.53
C TYR A 785 35.40 -55.18 23.71
N VAL A 786 34.18 -55.38 24.22
CA VAL A 786 33.98 -56.36 25.31
C VAL A 786 34.29 -57.76 24.82
N ASP A 787 33.94 -58.11 23.58
CA ASP A 787 34.18 -59.46 23.10
C ASP A 787 35.65 -59.84 23.11
N LEU A 788 36.52 -58.88 22.77
CA LEU A 788 37.98 -59.02 22.75
C LEU A 788 38.61 -58.98 24.15
N HIS A 789 38.10 -58.13 25.04
CA HIS A 789 38.76 -57.80 26.29
C HIS A 789 38.15 -58.46 27.54
N ALA A 790 36.90 -58.90 27.49
CA ALA A 790 36.26 -59.58 28.61
C ALA A 790 36.71 -61.05 28.67
N LYS A 791 37.45 -61.40 29.72
CA LYS A 791 37.98 -62.76 29.92
C LYS A 791 37.11 -63.56 30.88
N PRO A 792 36.85 -64.84 30.56
CA PRO A 792 36.18 -65.71 31.49
C PRO A 792 37.08 -66.09 32.67
N ILE A 793 36.55 -66.04 33.89
CA ILE A 793 37.21 -66.49 35.10
C ILE A 793 36.57 -67.81 35.54
N ALA A 794 37.37 -68.87 35.61
CA ALA A 794 37.01 -70.11 36.27
C ALA A 794 37.57 -70.10 37.71
N LYS A 795 36.72 -70.40 38.70
CA LYS A 795 37.19 -70.58 40.09
C LYS A 795 38.14 -71.77 40.12
N GLY A 796 39.38 -71.54 40.56
CA GLY A 796 40.39 -72.58 40.77
C GLY A 796 39.87 -73.71 41.66
N VAL A 797 40.12 -74.95 41.23
CA VAL A 797 39.95 -76.16 42.03
C VAL A 797 41.24 -76.38 42.81
N LYS A 798 41.13 -76.63 44.12
CA LYS A 798 42.17 -77.30 44.90
C LYS A 798 42.10 -78.79 44.64
#